data_AF-A0A519VDK2-F1
#
_entry.id   AF-A0A519VDK2-F1
#
_cell.length_a   1.000
_cell.length_b   1.000
_cell.length_c   1.000
_cell.angle_alpha   90.00
_cell.angle_beta   90.00
_cell.angle_gamma   90.00
#
_symmetry.space_group_name_H-M   'P 1'
#
loop_
_entity.id
_entity.type
_entity.pdbx_description
1 polymer ?
#
loop_
_entity_poly.entity_id
_entity_poly.type
_entity_poly.pdbx_seq_one_letter_code
_entity_poly.pdbx_strand_id
1 'polypeptide(L)'
;MKHVALILCIICCCLKLSATVFTVTSNANSGVGSLREAIELANADRTSLPNQIHFNLLGNTLTDVTIALESELPILKSDLTIDGTTQPSNLLQNANIRISLVRVVADYFHGLRMDNAQNIQVYGMSFSNFKADPTGTLDEKKGGIYLLNSSNIIIGAIDKPNCFGGNYAGILGPFVIPRMDITNIKISSNIFGLSENGLVAQPNDTGIDLSFLKNSVIGGDSPPEGNLITANTRNGMALGGTSAGVIIKNNVIGLDKTLGKTIPSLSAKGIYLNGVASNAQIANNIIGAQNIGIHVDYANGGFAISNNRIGTSVTGNESFGNNIGIHVNNCDNGLIGGANISDQNNIAYNKEGVLIELSYPISILKNSFYCNTNNAVSFNRVPGTITQSRISNISPNGASGVYLPNSIIELFYTDSCPDCQGKTWVTTLNTDATGAWSYTGPIAGPITSMGTNADGATSTFSKPLIDDSKVTTLGVFCGRTNGSITNINVFDASVYNWYNESGALVGTGKDLVGVGEGKYQLKTGQLRACDVVSRFYTIDASSNGINDANKIITPTYCGISTGSITNIGIADDLSRTWYNANNDIVGNDADLLNVPAGNYYFKAGLDNCIITSKIYTINNIVHQYKVANVSIKPETCSNSNGSITIGVYENEKPDFFEWFDATGNLISTDENLNNLSAGIYSLFAKGENGCANKVGDFEVPIAVLPVIDYSKFSQYLSCDGKSVSIAGIAINGDVGPYTYEWLTDAGNVASNSLNFSSVTPGILTLKITDKNGCTVIGNTFDFTSLAATALKVPNSFSPNDDQVNDQWQINGAENYPNADFTIFARNGNKVFQSKGYTKPFDGKFNGKLLPTGVYYYVIDLKSACGKLTGSLTIIR
;
A
#
# COMPACT_ATOMS: atom_id res chain seq x y z
N MET A 1 103.55 27.95 4.59
CA MET A 1 103.17 28.74 3.38
C MET A 1 102.01 28.04 2.70
N LYS A 2 101.00 28.81 2.26
CA LYS A 2 99.76 28.41 1.56
C LYS A 2 98.60 27.91 2.45
N HIS A 3 97.74 28.82 2.89
CA HIS A 3 96.44 29.12 2.26
C HIS A 3 95.55 29.91 3.23
N VAL A 4 95.69 31.23 3.17
CA VAL A 4 94.72 32.21 3.69
C VAL A 4 94.03 32.78 2.44
N ALA A 5 92.85 32.27 2.10
CA ALA A 5 91.93 32.87 1.13
C ALA A 5 90.63 32.03 1.05
N LEU A 6 89.74 32.17 2.04
CA LEU A 6 88.27 32.16 1.81
C LEU A 6 87.49 32.59 3.07
N ILE A 7 87.88 33.72 3.68
CA ILE A 7 87.04 34.46 4.63
C ILE A 7 86.68 35.78 3.95
N LEU A 8 85.78 35.72 2.97
CA LEU A 8 85.07 36.88 2.41
C LEU A 8 83.95 36.35 1.49
N CYS A 9 82.76 36.09 2.05
CA CYS A 9 81.42 36.01 1.39
C CYS A 9 80.40 35.15 2.18
N ILE A 10 80.36 35.26 3.51
CA ILE A 10 79.17 34.85 4.30
C ILE A 10 78.69 36.05 5.11
N ILE A 11 78.29 37.10 4.39
CA ILE A 11 77.33 38.11 4.85
C ILE A 11 76.40 38.31 3.64
N CYS A 12 75.56 37.32 3.38
CA CYS A 12 74.34 37.54 2.60
C CYS A 12 73.21 37.43 3.61
N CYS A 13 72.55 38.55 3.87
CA CYS A 13 71.45 38.70 4.79
C CYS A 13 70.44 37.57 4.63
N CYS A 14 70.28 36.73 5.66
CA CYS A 14 68.99 36.11 5.92
C CYS A 14 68.01 37.25 6.31
N LEU A 15 67.51 37.98 5.31
CA LEU A 15 66.32 38.80 5.46
C LEU A 15 65.20 37.83 5.82
N LYS A 16 64.89 37.72 7.12
CA LYS A 16 63.59 37.22 7.55
C LYS A 16 62.57 38.14 6.90
N LEU A 17 61.87 37.67 5.86
CA LEU A 17 60.65 38.34 5.44
C LEU A 17 59.73 38.34 6.64
N SER A 18 59.37 39.52 7.12
CA SER A 18 58.32 39.72 8.12
C SER A 18 57.09 40.26 7.41
N ALA A 19 55.90 39.92 7.90
CA ALA A 19 54.66 40.54 7.47
C ALA A 19 54.76 42.08 7.56
N THR A 20 54.25 42.79 6.54
CA THR A 20 54.19 44.25 6.59
C THR A 20 53.12 44.67 7.60
N VAL A 21 53.45 45.61 8.48
CA VAL A 21 52.53 46.17 9.49
C VAL A 21 52.18 47.59 9.11
N PHE A 22 50.89 47.87 8.89
CA PHE A 22 50.34 49.19 8.67
C PHE A 22 49.63 49.65 9.96
N THR A 23 50.12 50.72 10.58
CA THR A 23 49.59 51.20 11.86
C THR A 23 48.62 52.36 11.64
N VAL A 24 47.39 52.21 12.13
CA VAL A 24 46.37 53.25 12.19
C VAL A 24 46.65 54.15 13.39
N THR A 25 46.86 55.44 13.16
CA THR A 25 47.19 56.45 14.19
C THR A 25 46.18 57.60 14.24
N SER A 26 45.20 57.64 13.33
CA SER A 26 44.14 58.64 13.24
C SER A 26 42.77 57.98 13.19
N ASN A 27 41.81 58.49 13.97
CA ASN A 27 40.41 58.05 13.97
C ASN A 27 39.56 58.75 12.88
N ALA A 28 40.17 59.56 12.03
CA ALA A 28 39.49 60.24 10.92
C ALA A 28 38.97 59.25 9.87
N ASN A 29 37.89 59.63 9.18
CA ASN A 29 37.29 58.83 8.10
C ASN A 29 38.26 58.56 6.91
N SER A 30 39.22 59.45 6.67
CA SER A 30 40.21 59.34 5.59
C SER A 30 41.47 60.17 5.87
N GLY A 31 42.49 60.04 5.03
CA GLY A 31 43.75 60.77 5.13
C GLY A 31 44.85 60.01 5.87
N VAL A 32 45.98 60.68 6.07
CA VAL A 32 47.20 60.07 6.62
C VAL A 32 46.95 59.50 8.03
N GLY A 33 47.38 58.26 8.25
CA GLY A 33 47.24 57.51 9.49
C GLY A 33 45.85 56.94 9.73
N SER A 34 44.89 57.12 8.81
CA SER A 34 43.54 56.57 8.94
C SER A 34 43.49 55.08 8.62
N LEU A 35 42.42 54.40 9.07
CA LEU A 35 42.15 53.01 8.68
C LEU A 35 41.99 52.86 7.17
N ARG A 36 41.40 53.87 6.51
CA ARG A 36 41.24 53.88 5.05
C ARG A 36 42.58 53.83 4.32
N GLU A 37 43.53 54.67 4.71
CA GLU A 37 44.87 54.66 4.13
C GLU A 37 45.60 53.35 4.43
N ALA A 38 45.50 52.82 5.65
CA ALA A 38 46.11 51.55 6.01
C ALA A 38 45.60 50.39 5.14
N ILE A 39 44.30 50.36 4.82
CA ILE A 39 43.70 49.40 3.89
C ILE A 39 44.23 49.61 2.46
N GLU A 40 44.28 50.84 1.97
CA GLU A 40 44.80 51.14 0.63
C GLU A 40 46.26 50.71 0.47
N LEU A 41 47.09 50.96 1.48
CA LEU A 41 48.50 50.53 1.51
C LEU A 41 48.62 49.01 1.57
N ALA A 42 47.83 48.34 2.42
CA ALA A 42 47.81 46.89 2.51
C ALA A 42 47.34 46.24 1.19
N ASN A 43 46.36 46.84 0.52
CA ASN A 43 45.87 46.38 -0.79
C ASN A 43 46.90 46.58 -1.92
N ALA A 44 47.78 47.58 -1.80
CA ALA A 44 48.83 47.86 -2.76
C ALA A 44 50.09 47.01 -2.53
N ASP A 45 50.29 46.49 -1.33
CA ASP A 45 51.45 45.66 -0.99
C ASP A 45 51.37 44.29 -1.67
N ARG A 46 52.50 43.85 -2.24
CA ARG A 46 52.63 42.61 -3.02
C ARG A 46 53.56 41.60 -2.34
N THR A 47 53.77 41.73 -1.03
CA THR A 47 54.57 40.79 -0.25
C THR A 47 53.90 39.41 -0.22
N SER A 48 54.71 38.36 -0.04
CA SER A 48 54.22 36.97 0.01
C SER A 48 53.69 36.54 1.38
N LEU A 49 53.69 37.45 2.37
CA LEU A 49 53.23 37.18 3.73
C LEU A 49 51.96 37.99 4.01
N PRO A 50 51.03 37.47 4.83
CA PRO A 50 49.83 38.20 5.18
C PRO A 50 50.13 39.54 5.86
N ASN A 51 49.55 40.61 5.34
CA ASN A 51 49.66 41.96 5.87
C ASN A 51 48.94 42.08 7.22
N GLN A 52 49.38 43.02 8.05
CA GLN A 52 48.79 43.30 9.35
C GLN A 52 48.40 44.78 9.46
N ILE A 53 47.17 45.04 9.89
CA ILE A 53 46.70 46.36 10.28
C ILE A 53 46.59 46.39 11.81
N HIS A 54 47.43 47.23 12.42
CA HIS A 54 47.46 47.48 13.86
C HIS A 54 46.93 48.88 14.18
N PHE A 55 46.55 49.10 15.43
CA PHE A 55 46.01 50.37 15.90
C PHE A 55 46.87 50.95 17.01
N ASN A 56 47.11 52.26 16.93
CA ASN A 56 47.78 53.07 17.93
C ASN A 56 47.20 54.50 17.90
N LEU A 57 45.88 54.60 18.02
CA LEU A 57 45.16 55.87 18.11
C LEU A 57 45.56 56.59 19.40
N LEU A 58 45.90 57.88 19.27
CA LEU A 58 46.24 58.73 20.40
C LEU A 58 44.97 59.22 21.09
N GLY A 59 44.91 59.11 22.41
CA GLY A 59 43.79 59.63 23.21
C GLY A 59 43.34 58.68 24.31
N ASN A 60 42.47 59.18 25.19
CA ASN A 60 42.04 58.50 26.42
C ASN A 60 40.52 58.49 26.59
N THR A 61 39.76 58.87 25.56
CA THR A 61 38.30 58.88 25.55
C THR A 61 37.72 57.90 24.53
N LEU A 62 36.45 57.52 24.71
CA LEU A 62 35.74 56.65 23.77
C LEU A 62 35.75 57.21 22.33
N THR A 63 35.63 58.53 22.19
CA THR A 63 35.65 59.21 20.88
C THR A 63 37.00 59.02 20.18
N ASP A 64 38.10 58.99 20.93
CA ASP A 64 39.45 58.88 20.36
C ASP A 64 39.70 57.51 19.71
N VAL A 65 39.01 56.46 20.17
CA VAL A 65 39.07 55.10 19.59
C VAL A 65 37.87 54.77 18.71
N THR A 66 37.03 55.77 18.40
CA THR A 66 35.88 55.64 17.52
C THR A 66 36.21 56.24 16.15
N ILE A 67 36.16 55.39 15.12
CA ILE A 67 36.30 55.77 13.72
C ILE A 67 34.90 55.99 13.16
N ALA A 68 34.54 57.27 13.01
CA ALA A 68 33.27 57.70 12.43
C ALA A 68 33.34 57.67 10.91
N LEU A 69 32.69 56.70 10.28
CA LEU A 69 32.68 56.54 8.83
C LEU A 69 31.60 57.41 8.18
N GLU A 70 32.04 58.19 7.20
CA GLU A 70 31.20 59.03 6.35
C GLU A 70 31.03 58.45 4.94
N SER A 71 31.83 57.45 4.58
CA SER A 71 31.74 56.72 3.31
C SER A 71 32.31 55.29 3.44
N GLU A 72 31.93 54.40 2.52
CA GLU A 72 32.39 53.00 2.50
C GLU A 72 33.93 52.91 2.49
N LEU A 73 34.50 52.01 3.32
CA LEU A 73 35.93 51.74 3.31
C LEU A 73 36.35 51.01 2.01
N PRO A 74 37.62 51.10 1.58
CA PRO A 74 38.11 50.36 0.43
C PRO A 74 37.92 48.85 0.63
N ILE A 75 37.57 48.14 -0.45
CA ILE A 75 37.37 46.69 -0.42
C ILE A 75 38.68 46.01 0.00
N LEU A 76 38.62 45.12 0.99
CA LEU A 76 39.78 44.37 1.48
C LEU A 76 40.25 43.35 0.43
N LYS A 77 41.56 43.23 0.25
CA LYS A 77 42.21 42.17 -0.54
C LYS A 77 42.74 41.05 0.36
N SER A 78 43.05 39.92 -0.28
CA SER A 78 43.47 38.69 0.39
C SER A 78 44.72 38.87 1.25
N ASP A 79 44.92 37.92 2.17
CA ASP A 79 46.11 37.82 3.03
C ASP A 79 46.28 39.04 3.94
N LEU A 80 45.26 39.32 4.76
CA LEU A 80 45.20 40.50 5.63
C LEU A 80 44.67 40.16 7.03
N THR A 81 45.33 40.63 8.07
CA THR A 81 44.82 40.62 9.44
C THR A 81 44.55 42.05 9.92
N ILE A 82 43.34 42.33 10.37
CA ILE A 82 42.97 43.58 11.04
C ILE A 82 42.79 43.27 12.52
N ASP A 83 43.68 43.79 13.38
CA ASP A 83 43.68 43.45 14.80
C ASP A 83 43.51 44.68 15.70
N GLY A 84 42.26 44.98 16.02
CA GLY A 84 41.88 46.03 16.97
C GLY A 84 42.44 45.81 18.38
N THR A 85 42.77 44.58 18.77
CA THR A 85 43.35 44.31 20.11
C THR A 85 44.74 44.90 20.31
N THR A 86 45.38 45.32 19.22
CA THR A 86 46.69 46.00 19.26
C THR A 86 46.60 47.44 19.76
N GLN A 87 45.42 48.06 19.74
CA GLN A 87 45.20 49.36 20.36
C GLN A 87 45.58 49.30 21.85
N PRO A 88 46.50 50.16 22.34
CA PRO A 88 46.96 50.08 23.73
C PRO A 88 45.87 50.37 24.77
N SER A 89 44.94 51.28 24.46
CA SER A 89 43.87 51.69 25.35
C SER A 89 42.65 50.76 25.26
N ASN A 90 41.96 50.53 26.38
CA ASN A 90 40.79 49.64 26.49
C ASN A 90 39.53 50.41 26.91
N LEU A 91 39.12 51.37 26.08
CA LEU A 91 38.12 52.38 26.45
C LEU A 91 36.66 51.95 26.21
N LEU A 92 36.45 50.79 25.59
CA LEU A 92 35.13 50.18 25.39
C LEU A 92 34.79 49.26 26.57
N GLN A 93 33.53 48.83 26.67
CA GLN A 93 33.03 48.04 27.80
C GLN A 93 33.47 46.56 27.79
N ASN A 94 34.51 46.23 27.02
CA ASN A 94 35.16 44.94 26.93
C ASN A 94 36.66 45.14 26.73
N ALA A 95 37.50 44.49 27.53
CA ALA A 95 38.95 44.72 27.53
C ALA A 95 39.64 44.37 26.19
N ASN A 96 39.02 43.51 25.38
CA ASN A 96 39.60 43.02 24.12
C ASN A 96 38.87 43.54 22.88
N ILE A 97 37.82 44.34 23.04
CA ILE A 97 37.25 45.13 21.95
C ILE A 97 37.77 46.54 22.15
N ARG A 98 38.58 47.07 21.25
CA ARG A 98 39.33 48.31 21.51
C ARG A 98 39.15 49.38 20.45
N ILE A 99 38.56 49.05 19.30
CA ILE A 99 38.26 49.99 18.23
C ILE A 99 36.77 49.96 17.94
N SER A 100 36.13 51.13 17.82
CA SER A 100 34.73 51.25 17.39
C SER A 100 34.67 51.79 15.97
N LEU A 101 33.95 51.11 15.09
CA LEU A 101 33.65 51.51 13.73
C LEU A 101 32.15 51.80 13.62
N VAL A 102 31.79 53.05 13.35
CA VAL A 102 30.40 53.51 13.36
C VAL A 102 30.07 54.29 12.11
N ARG A 103 28.94 53.98 11.47
CA ARG A 103 28.38 54.80 10.38
C ARG A 103 27.70 56.04 10.96
N VAL A 104 28.06 57.24 10.48
CA VAL A 104 27.53 58.53 11.00
C VAL A 104 26.76 59.38 9.99
N VAL A 105 26.62 58.90 8.76
CA VAL A 105 25.88 59.59 7.68
C VAL A 105 24.57 58.88 7.33
N ALA A 106 23.73 59.50 6.50
CA ALA A 106 22.48 58.93 6.03
C ALA A 106 22.69 57.79 5.01
N ASP A 107 23.71 57.89 4.17
CA ASP A 107 24.04 56.90 3.13
C ASP A 107 24.37 55.53 3.71
N TYR A 108 23.87 54.47 3.08
CA TYR A 108 24.01 53.10 3.57
C TYR A 108 25.19 52.39 2.88
N PHE A 109 26.13 51.88 3.68
CA PHE A 109 27.30 51.12 3.21
C PHE A 109 27.76 50.08 4.24
N HIS A 110 28.68 49.19 3.85
CA HIS A 110 29.22 48.16 4.73
C HIS A 110 30.35 48.71 5.60
N GLY A 111 30.58 48.13 6.77
CA GLY A 111 31.74 48.49 7.61
C GLY A 111 33.04 48.05 6.96
N LEU A 112 33.22 46.73 6.83
CA LEU A 112 34.30 46.12 6.05
C LEU A 112 33.72 45.27 4.94
N ARG A 113 34.29 45.36 3.74
CA ARG A 113 33.80 44.67 2.55
C ARG A 113 34.89 43.78 1.95
N MET A 114 34.55 42.53 1.69
CA MET A 114 35.43 41.53 1.08
C MET A 114 34.76 40.98 -0.19
N ASP A 115 35.34 41.30 -1.34
CA ASP A 115 34.87 40.81 -2.65
C ASP A 115 35.96 39.95 -3.26
N ASN A 116 35.69 38.65 -3.44
CA ASN A 116 36.62 37.68 -4.02
C ASN A 116 37.95 37.62 -3.23
N ALA A 117 37.89 37.70 -1.90
CA ALA A 117 39.07 37.77 -1.04
C ALA A 117 39.25 36.49 -0.22
N GLN A 118 40.50 36.22 0.17
CA GLN A 118 40.85 35.01 0.92
C GLN A 118 41.82 35.29 2.07
N ASN A 119 41.84 34.42 3.08
CA ASN A 119 42.82 34.46 4.17
C ASN A 119 42.79 35.79 4.95
N ILE A 120 41.58 36.28 5.26
CA ILE A 120 41.40 37.52 6.04
C ILE A 120 41.01 37.20 7.48
N GLN A 121 41.56 37.95 8.43
CA GLN A 121 41.26 37.83 9.85
C GLN A 121 40.84 39.19 10.43
N VAL A 122 39.79 39.24 11.24
CA VAL A 122 39.29 40.48 11.87
C VAL A 122 39.04 40.26 13.37
N TYR A 123 39.65 41.11 14.20
CA TYR A 123 39.68 40.97 15.66
C TYR A 123 39.49 42.30 16.39
N GLY A 124 38.86 42.27 17.57
CA GLY A 124 38.91 43.36 18.54
C GLY A 124 38.15 44.63 18.16
N MET A 125 37.18 44.55 17.25
CA MET A 125 36.44 45.69 16.73
C MET A 125 34.95 45.66 17.11
N SER A 126 34.35 46.83 17.36
CA SER A 126 32.91 47.04 17.49
C SER A 126 32.37 47.63 16.18
N PHE A 127 31.30 47.08 15.63
CA PHE A 127 30.64 47.53 14.40
C PHE A 127 29.22 47.98 14.71
N SER A 128 28.91 49.25 14.44
CA SER A 128 27.59 49.79 14.76
C SER A 128 26.98 50.71 13.71
N ASN A 129 25.64 50.73 13.70
CA ASN A 129 24.79 51.57 12.86
C ASN A 129 24.86 51.28 11.34
N PHE A 130 25.33 50.10 10.92
CA PHE A 130 25.32 49.64 9.52
C PHE A 130 23.94 49.06 9.14
N LYS A 131 22.93 49.92 9.09
CA LYS A 131 21.53 49.57 8.77
C LYS A 131 21.32 49.39 7.26
N ALA A 132 20.26 48.68 6.89
CA ALA A 132 19.78 48.62 5.52
C ALA A 132 18.87 49.81 5.21
N ASP A 133 18.76 50.17 3.93
CA ASP A 133 17.77 51.15 3.47
C ASP A 133 16.35 50.59 3.71
N PRO A 134 15.50 51.28 4.49
CA PRO A 134 14.14 50.83 4.76
C PRO A 134 13.22 50.87 3.54
N THR A 135 13.59 51.59 2.48
CA THR A 135 12.88 51.71 1.20
C THR A 135 13.52 50.90 0.08
N GLY A 136 14.64 50.26 0.38
CA GLY A 136 15.51 49.60 -0.57
C GLY A 136 15.07 48.23 -1.06
N THR A 137 15.65 47.81 -2.19
CA THR A 137 15.55 46.43 -2.69
C THR A 137 16.34 45.46 -1.81
N LEU A 138 16.13 44.14 -2.01
CA LEU A 138 16.86 43.08 -1.28
C LEU A 138 18.39 43.19 -1.40
N ASP A 139 18.90 43.84 -2.46
CA ASP A 139 20.33 44.08 -2.70
C ASP A 139 20.92 45.22 -1.85
N GLU A 140 20.07 45.96 -1.11
CA GLU A 140 20.49 47.11 -0.32
C GLU A 140 20.81 46.79 1.15
N LYS A 141 20.74 45.50 1.53
CA LYS A 141 21.17 45.02 2.85
C LYS A 141 22.62 45.41 3.14
N LYS A 142 22.90 45.92 4.35
CA LYS A 142 24.25 46.25 4.80
C LYS A 142 24.66 45.43 6.02
N GLY A 143 25.95 45.37 6.27
CA GLY A 143 26.47 44.64 7.41
C GLY A 143 27.73 45.28 7.96
N GLY A 144 28.03 44.96 9.23
CA GLY A 144 29.30 45.34 9.83
C GLY A 144 30.47 44.76 9.03
N ILE A 145 30.38 43.48 8.69
CA ILE A 145 31.29 42.81 7.75
C ILE A 145 30.48 42.21 6.59
N TYR A 146 30.92 42.42 5.37
CA TYR A 146 30.31 41.89 4.15
C TYR A 146 31.26 40.94 3.42
N LEU A 147 30.73 39.78 3.05
CA LEU A 147 31.46 38.69 2.39
C LEU A 147 30.79 38.35 1.05
N LEU A 148 31.54 38.45 -0.05
CA LEU A 148 31.10 38.02 -1.37
C LEU A 148 32.17 37.14 -2.00
N ASN A 149 31.80 35.91 -2.38
CA ASN A 149 32.69 34.93 -3.02
C ASN A 149 34.06 34.79 -2.31
N SER A 150 34.06 34.78 -0.99
CA SER A 150 35.28 34.86 -0.16
C SER A 150 35.53 33.55 0.58
N SER A 151 36.80 33.26 0.92
CA SER A 151 37.16 32.01 1.59
C SER A 151 38.27 32.10 2.62
N ASN A 152 38.30 31.18 3.59
CA ASN A 152 39.32 31.17 4.66
C ASN A 152 39.30 32.48 5.47
N ILE A 153 38.13 32.86 5.97
CA ILE A 153 37.94 34.10 6.75
C ILE A 153 37.75 33.73 8.22
N ILE A 154 38.47 34.41 9.11
CA ILE A 154 38.32 34.28 10.56
C ILE A 154 37.80 35.59 11.15
N ILE A 155 36.66 35.54 11.81
CA ILE A 155 36.05 36.69 12.47
C ILE A 155 35.95 36.34 13.95
N GLY A 156 36.82 36.96 14.75
CA GLY A 156 36.92 36.73 16.18
C GLY A 156 37.66 35.46 16.57
N ALA A 157 38.28 35.48 17.74
CA ALA A 157 38.93 34.35 18.38
C ALA A 157 38.89 34.51 19.92
N ILE A 158 39.32 33.49 20.65
CA ILE A 158 39.49 33.58 22.11
C ILE A 158 40.37 34.80 22.43
N ASP A 159 39.92 35.61 23.40
CA ASP A 159 40.55 36.87 23.80
C ASP A 159 40.65 37.95 22.71
N LYS A 160 40.04 37.71 21.54
CA LYS A 160 39.98 38.64 20.40
C LYS A 160 38.56 38.75 19.82
N PRO A 161 37.53 39.02 20.64
CA PRO A 161 36.14 39.10 20.17
C PRO A 161 35.92 40.34 19.30
N ASN A 162 34.94 40.27 18.40
CA ASN A 162 34.31 41.47 17.83
C ASN A 162 32.91 41.66 18.43
N CYS A 163 32.35 42.86 18.29
CA CYS A 163 30.97 43.15 18.68
C CYS A 163 30.19 43.79 17.54
N PHE A 164 28.93 43.41 17.38
CA PHE A 164 28.06 43.87 16.31
C PHE A 164 26.71 44.29 16.90
N GLY A 165 26.41 45.59 16.90
CA GLY A 165 25.16 46.14 17.43
C GLY A 165 24.52 47.21 16.56
N GLY A 166 23.20 47.21 16.43
CA GLY A 166 22.48 48.25 15.67
C GLY A 166 22.64 48.17 14.14
N ASN A 167 23.02 47.02 13.60
CA ASN A 167 23.21 46.79 12.16
C ASN A 167 22.00 46.08 11.52
N TYR A 168 21.92 46.04 10.19
CA TYR A 168 21.02 45.09 9.54
C TYR A 168 21.52 43.66 9.79
N ALA A 169 22.77 43.37 9.41
CA ALA A 169 23.44 42.15 9.79
C ALA A 169 24.79 42.47 10.47
N GLY A 170 25.17 41.71 11.50
CA GLY A 170 26.54 41.81 12.02
C GLY A 170 27.54 41.37 10.95
N ILE A 171 27.32 40.18 10.40
CA ILE A 171 28.05 39.65 9.24
C ILE A 171 27.04 39.30 8.16
N LEU A 172 27.29 39.76 6.93
CA LEU A 172 26.41 39.62 5.78
C LEU A 172 27.12 38.91 4.62
N GLY A 173 26.47 37.87 4.08
CA GLY A 173 26.81 37.19 2.84
C GLY A 173 25.52 37.04 2.04
N PRO A 174 25.28 37.88 1.02
CA PRO A 174 23.98 37.95 0.38
C PRO A 174 23.70 36.75 -0.52
N PHE A 175 22.41 36.48 -0.73
CA PHE A 175 21.96 35.57 -1.79
C PHE A 175 22.14 36.26 -3.14
N VAL A 176 22.87 35.63 -4.05
CA VAL A 176 23.26 36.17 -5.35
C VAL A 176 23.03 35.14 -6.47
N ILE A 177 22.70 35.64 -7.67
CA ILE A 177 22.57 34.84 -8.89
C ILE A 177 23.51 35.44 -9.95
N PRO A 178 24.44 34.65 -10.53
CA PRO A 178 24.70 33.23 -10.26
C PRO A 178 25.23 32.99 -8.84
N ARG A 179 25.03 31.76 -8.34
CA ARG A 179 25.47 31.33 -6.99
C ARG A 179 26.97 31.55 -6.82
N MET A 180 27.35 32.20 -5.72
CA MET A 180 28.75 32.38 -5.30
C MET A 180 28.91 31.87 -3.87
N ASP A 181 29.71 30.82 -3.69
CA ASP A 181 29.90 30.19 -2.39
C ASP A 181 30.83 31.02 -1.49
N ILE A 182 30.53 30.99 -0.19
CA ILE A 182 31.42 31.51 0.86
C ILE A 182 31.93 30.29 1.63
N THR A 183 33.25 30.07 1.64
CA THR A 183 33.83 28.77 2.04
C THR A 183 34.87 28.90 3.15
N ASN A 184 34.93 27.94 4.08
CA ASN A 184 35.93 27.91 5.16
C ASN A 184 35.91 29.18 6.04
N ILE A 185 34.73 29.58 6.50
CA ILE A 185 34.57 30.72 7.40
C ILE A 185 34.55 30.22 8.84
N LYS A 186 35.32 30.87 9.72
CA LYS A 186 35.24 30.68 11.18
C LYS A 186 34.76 31.96 11.84
N ILE A 187 33.62 31.90 12.51
CA ILE A 187 33.06 33.02 13.29
C ILE A 187 33.04 32.57 14.75
N SER A 188 33.93 33.09 15.59
CA SER A 188 34.07 32.63 16.98
C SER A 188 34.25 33.77 17.98
N SER A 189 33.77 33.55 19.21
CA SER A 189 33.94 34.46 20.37
C SER A 189 33.31 35.85 20.22
N ASN A 190 32.48 36.10 19.21
CA ASN A 190 31.93 37.45 18.97
C ASN A 190 30.62 37.69 19.75
N ILE A 191 30.24 38.96 19.85
CA ILE A 191 28.98 39.42 20.46
C ILE A 191 28.09 40.02 19.36
N PHE A 192 26.85 39.56 19.26
CA PHE A 192 25.87 40.03 18.27
C PHE A 192 24.57 40.46 18.95
N GLY A 193 24.16 41.71 18.70
CA GLY A 193 22.88 42.28 19.13
C GLY A 193 22.88 42.80 20.57
N LEU A 194 24.04 42.80 21.23
CA LEU A 194 24.29 43.39 22.54
C LEU A 194 25.41 44.42 22.43
N SER A 195 25.52 45.33 23.41
CA SER A 195 26.72 46.16 23.59
C SER A 195 27.94 45.30 23.98
N GLU A 196 29.13 45.90 23.96
CA GLU A 196 30.42 45.20 24.13
C GLU A 196 30.53 44.43 25.45
N ASN A 197 29.82 44.88 26.50
CA ASN A 197 29.76 44.20 27.80
C ASN A 197 28.98 42.86 27.78
N GLY A 198 28.19 42.60 26.73
CA GLY A 198 27.34 41.41 26.60
C GLY A 198 26.11 41.40 27.51
N LEU A 199 25.64 42.56 27.99
CA LEU A 199 24.55 42.70 28.95
C LEU A 199 23.41 43.63 28.50
N VAL A 200 23.68 44.62 27.64
CA VAL A 200 22.67 45.60 27.20
C VAL A 200 22.28 45.33 25.76
N ALA A 201 20.98 45.30 25.47
CA ALA A 201 20.47 45.11 24.11
C ALA A 201 20.91 46.24 23.17
N GLN A 202 21.51 45.86 22.04
CA GLN A 202 21.76 46.72 20.88
C GLN A 202 21.39 45.94 19.60
N PRO A 203 20.08 45.70 19.38
CA PRO A 203 19.62 44.74 18.38
C PRO A 203 20.18 44.99 16.98
N ASN A 204 20.63 43.93 16.31
CA ASN A 204 20.66 43.91 14.85
C ASN A 204 19.31 43.37 14.32
N ASP A 205 19.05 43.52 13.02
CA ASP A 205 17.96 42.76 12.39
C ASP A 205 18.28 41.26 12.39
N THR A 206 19.50 40.91 11.97
CA THR A 206 20.02 39.55 12.05
C THR A 206 21.45 39.57 12.61
N GLY A 207 21.82 38.63 13.48
CA GLY A 207 23.19 38.57 13.98
C GLY A 207 24.17 38.20 12.86
N ILE A 208 23.95 37.02 12.27
CA ILE A 208 24.75 36.46 11.17
C ILE A 208 23.79 36.09 10.02
N ASP A 209 23.93 36.70 8.85
CA ASP A 209 23.13 36.41 7.64
C ASP A 209 24.07 35.97 6.52
N LEU A 210 24.18 34.66 6.26
CA LEU A 210 25.13 34.10 5.29
C LEU A 210 24.42 33.15 4.33
N SER A 211 24.47 33.47 3.04
CA SER A 211 24.01 32.61 1.96
C SER A 211 25.18 31.82 1.35
N PHE A 212 24.88 30.60 0.90
CA PHE A 212 25.80 29.70 0.21
C PHE A 212 27.07 29.37 1.02
N LEU A 213 26.90 29.22 2.33
CA LEU A 213 27.99 28.88 3.24
C LEU A 213 28.42 27.42 3.10
N LYS A 214 29.74 27.19 3.06
CA LYS A 214 30.34 25.86 2.90
C LYS A 214 31.53 25.63 3.82
N ASN A 215 31.69 24.41 4.35
CA ASN A 215 32.83 23.97 5.17
C ASN A 215 33.21 24.95 6.30
N SER A 216 32.21 25.51 6.97
CA SER A 216 32.40 26.66 7.87
C SER A 216 31.98 26.34 9.30
N VAL A 217 32.60 27.01 10.27
CA VAL A 217 32.34 26.82 11.69
C VAL A 217 31.84 28.13 12.30
N ILE A 218 30.68 28.07 12.95
CA ILE A 218 30.15 29.19 13.73
C ILE A 218 30.17 28.78 15.20
N GLY A 219 31.04 29.43 15.95
CA GLY A 219 31.48 29.09 17.29
C GLY A 219 32.82 28.33 17.24
N GLY A 220 32.96 27.26 18.03
CA GLY A 220 34.21 26.47 18.03
C GLY A 220 34.17 25.25 18.95
N ASP A 221 35.30 24.60 19.15
CA ASP A 221 35.42 23.34 19.91
C ASP A 221 35.17 23.50 21.40
N SER A 222 35.32 24.72 21.91
CA SER A 222 35.20 25.05 23.33
C SER A 222 34.16 26.16 23.60
N PRO A 223 33.58 26.23 24.81
CA PRO A 223 32.67 27.31 25.19
C PRO A 223 33.21 28.75 24.96
N PRO A 224 34.50 29.07 25.21
CA PRO A 224 35.06 30.39 24.92
C PRO A 224 35.09 30.78 23.44
N GLU A 225 35.04 29.81 22.52
CA GLU A 225 34.91 30.07 21.08
C GLU A 225 33.46 30.32 20.65
N GLY A 226 32.50 30.07 21.54
CA GLY A 226 31.09 30.36 21.33
C GLY A 226 30.81 31.83 21.07
N ASN A 227 29.93 32.12 20.10
CA ASN A 227 29.40 33.47 19.94
C ASN A 227 28.23 33.70 20.90
N LEU A 228 28.10 34.94 21.38
CA LEU A 228 26.95 35.42 22.15
C LEU A 228 26.01 36.17 21.20
N ILE A 229 24.84 35.60 20.89
CA ILE A 229 23.94 36.08 19.84
C ILE A 229 22.55 36.34 20.43
N THR A 230 22.25 37.58 20.78
CA THR A 230 21.10 37.91 21.61
C THR A 230 20.44 39.21 21.18
N ALA A 231 19.14 39.36 21.46
CA ALA A 231 18.32 40.54 21.17
C ALA A 231 18.11 40.90 19.68
N ASN A 232 18.67 40.15 18.72
CA ASN A 232 18.43 40.37 17.28
C ASN A 232 16.94 40.22 16.92
N THR A 233 16.41 41.04 16.01
CA THR A 233 14.95 41.17 15.83
C THR A 233 14.31 40.14 14.89
N ARG A 234 15.05 39.61 13.91
CA ARG A 234 14.57 38.59 12.94
C ARG A 234 15.20 37.22 13.15
N ASN A 235 16.53 37.15 13.15
CA ASN A 235 17.25 35.89 13.38
C ASN A 235 18.51 36.13 14.22
N GLY A 236 18.85 35.20 15.10
CA GLY A 236 20.22 35.13 15.62
C GLY A 236 21.18 34.81 14.48
N MET A 237 20.88 33.74 13.76
CA MET A 237 21.64 33.28 12.60
C MET A 237 20.68 32.87 11.47
N ALA A 238 20.91 33.35 10.26
CA ALA A 238 20.22 32.95 9.05
C ALA A 238 21.25 32.40 8.05
N LEU A 239 21.20 31.09 7.81
CA LEU A 239 22.15 30.38 6.96
C LEU A 239 21.41 29.76 5.77
N GLY A 240 21.42 30.44 4.64
CA GLY A 240 20.67 30.05 3.44
C GLY A 240 21.52 29.25 2.45
N GLY A 241 20.95 28.24 1.80
CA GLY A 241 21.64 27.49 0.74
C GLY A 241 22.94 26.83 1.19
N THR A 242 23.04 26.46 2.47
CA THR A 242 24.23 25.83 3.04
C THR A 242 24.53 24.50 2.35
N SER A 243 25.81 24.14 2.31
CA SER A 243 26.24 22.85 1.75
C SER A 243 27.54 22.40 2.40
N ALA A 244 27.72 21.07 2.57
CA ALA A 244 28.95 20.42 3.05
C ALA A 244 29.60 21.01 4.32
N GLY A 245 29.59 20.28 5.44
CA GLY A 245 30.49 20.54 6.57
C GLY A 245 30.28 21.86 7.32
N VAL A 246 29.05 22.40 7.35
CA VAL A 246 28.72 23.55 8.19
C VAL A 246 28.47 23.08 9.62
N ILE A 247 29.21 23.62 10.59
CA ILE A 247 29.15 23.24 11.99
C ILE A 247 28.81 24.47 12.84
N ILE A 248 27.77 24.37 13.65
CA ILE A 248 27.30 25.42 14.57
C ILE A 248 27.43 24.89 15.98
N LYS A 249 28.40 25.39 16.74
CA LYS A 249 28.73 24.79 18.03
C LYS A 249 29.18 25.74 19.11
N ASN A 250 28.80 25.42 20.35
CA ASN A 250 29.13 26.18 21.55
C ASN A 250 28.60 27.62 21.58
N ASN A 251 27.59 27.98 20.77
CA ASN A 251 27.03 29.34 20.79
C ASN A 251 25.99 29.50 21.90
N VAL A 252 25.82 30.74 22.37
CA VAL A 252 24.79 31.16 23.32
C VAL A 252 23.83 32.08 22.60
N ILE A 253 22.54 31.72 22.57
CA ILE A 253 21.51 32.42 21.80
C ILE A 253 20.34 32.81 22.70
N GLY A 254 20.05 34.12 22.76
CA GLY A 254 18.90 34.68 23.50
C GLY A 254 19.13 34.95 24.99
N LEU A 255 20.31 34.61 25.51
CA LEU A 255 20.73 34.88 26.88
C LEU A 255 21.82 35.96 26.90
N ASP A 256 22.00 36.63 28.03
CA ASP A 256 23.14 37.51 28.23
C ASP A 256 24.43 36.72 28.55
N LYS A 257 25.56 37.43 28.68
CA LYS A 257 26.87 36.83 28.98
C LYS A 257 26.91 36.04 30.29
N THR A 258 25.98 36.28 31.23
CA THR A 258 25.94 35.57 32.52
C THR A 258 25.27 34.19 32.42
N LEU A 259 24.59 33.93 31.31
CA LEU A 259 23.78 32.71 31.07
C LEU A 259 22.60 32.52 32.04
N GLY A 260 22.31 33.49 32.91
CA GLY A 260 21.22 33.43 33.88
C GLY A 260 20.02 34.33 33.54
N LYS A 261 20.13 35.15 32.50
CA LYS A 261 19.10 36.13 32.13
C LYS A 261 18.80 36.09 30.64
N THR A 262 17.52 36.05 30.31
CA THR A 262 17.04 36.16 28.93
C THR A 262 16.91 37.63 28.52
N ILE A 263 17.19 37.91 27.25
CA ILE A 263 16.90 39.20 26.62
C ILE A 263 16.09 38.86 25.36
N PRO A 264 14.76 38.69 25.50
CA PRO A 264 13.92 38.13 24.45
C PRO A 264 13.80 39.07 23.25
N SER A 265 13.65 38.45 22.08
CA SER A 265 13.20 39.11 20.86
C SER A 265 11.98 38.34 20.34
N LEU A 266 10.80 38.96 20.43
CA LEU A 266 9.50 38.28 20.27
C LEU A 266 9.25 37.69 18.87
N SER A 267 10.08 38.02 17.88
CA SER A 267 9.93 37.54 16.50
C SER A 267 11.12 36.73 15.99
N ALA A 268 12.14 36.50 16.81
CA ALA A 268 13.40 35.94 16.34
C ALA A 268 13.41 34.40 16.25
N LYS A 269 14.02 33.88 15.18
CA LYS A 269 14.55 32.51 15.14
C LYS A 269 15.97 32.52 15.70
N GLY A 270 16.34 31.60 16.57
CA GLY A 270 17.71 31.50 17.09
C GLY A 270 18.68 31.11 15.97
N ILE A 271 18.48 29.91 15.43
CA ILE A 271 19.20 29.38 14.27
C ILE A 271 18.19 29.09 13.17
N TYR A 272 18.32 29.72 12.02
CA TYR A 272 17.64 29.34 10.78
C TYR A 272 18.66 28.78 9.81
N LEU A 273 18.43 27.55 9.33
CA LEU A 273 19.30 26.86 8.39
C LEU A 273 18.48 26.28 7.24
N ASN A 274 18.96 26.48 6.02
CA ASN A 274 18.40 25.91 4.80
C ASN A 274 19.50 25.38 3.87
N GLY A 275 19.25 24.30 3.12
CA GLY A 275 20.10 23.88 2.01
C GLY A 275 19.96 22.42 1.56
N VAL A 276 19.77 22.20 0.26
CA VAL A 276 19.47 20.89 -0.37
C VAL A 276 20.54 19.81 -0.15
N ALA A 277 21.77 20.17 0.24
CA ALA A 277 22.89 19.24 0.47
C ALA A 277 23.65 19.55 1.77
N SER A 278 22.93 19.90 2.84
CA SER A 278 23.51 20.43 4.07
C SER A 278 23.56 19.39 5.20
N ASN A 279 24.59 18.55 5.25
CA ASN A 279 24.96 17.72 6.44
C ASN A 279 25.39 18.59 7.63
N ALA A 280 24.52 19.51 8.05
CA ALA A 280 24.81 20.51 9.05
C ALA A 280 24.84 19.86 10.45
N GLN A 281 25.80 20.27 11.26
CA GLN A 281 25.95 19.81 12.63
C GLN A 281 25.67 20.98 13.58
N ILE A 282 24.63 20.86 14.40
CA ILE A 282 24.24 21.85 15.39
C ILE A 282 24.45 21.23 16.77
N ALA A 283 25.52 21.61 17.47
CA ALA A 283 25.88 20.92 18.70
C ALA A 283 26.40 21.81 19.83
N ASN A 284 26.11 21.44 21.09
CA ASN A 284 26.62 22.15 22.28
C ASN A 284 26.16 23.61 22.39
N ASN A 285 25.07 24.02 21.72
CA ASN A 285 24.55 25.39 21.82
C ASN A 285 23.58 25.51 23.01
N ILE A 286 23.49 26.71 23.58
CA ILE A 286 22.49 27.09 24.59
C ILE A 286 21.53 28.08 23.93
N ILE A 287 20.25 27.73 23.85
CA ILE A 287 19.28 28.47 23.05
C ILE A 287 18.01 28.67 23.87
N GLY A 288 17.64 29.92 24.12
CA GLY A 288 16.42 30.24 24.86
C GLY A 288 15.75 31.54 24.41
N ALA A 289 14.52 31.74 24.86
CA ALA A 289 13.73 32.95 24.65
C ALA A 289 13.57 33.38 23.17
N GLN A 290 13.47 32.41 22.26
CA GLN A 290 13.19 32.62 20.84
C GLN A 290 11.74 32.28 20.49
N ASN A 291 11.25 32.79 19.36
CA ASN A 291 10.03 32.26 18.77
C ASN A 291 10.28 30.83 18.25
N ILE A 292 11.41 30.60 17.59
CA ILE A 292 11.89 29.26 17.23
C ILE A 292 13.35 29.13 17.63
N GLY A 293 13.71 28.16 18.46
CA GLY A 293 15.10 27.96 18.88
C GLY A 293 15.99 27.56 17.71
N ILE A 294 15.70 26.42 17.10
CA ILE A 294 16.36 25.91 15.89
C ILE A 294 15.30 25.67 14.81
N HIS A 295 15.48 26.23 13.63
CA HIS A 295 14.63 26.05 12.47
C HIS A 295 15.48 25.49 11.32
N VAL A 296 15.19 24.26 10.90
CA VAL A 296 15.83 23.60 9.76
C VAL A 296 14.80 23.46 8.64
N ASP A 297 15.13 23.97 7.45
CA ASP A 297 14.18 24.13 6.33
C ASP A 297 14.82 23.70 5.01
N TYR A 298 14.21 22.75 4.27
CA TYR A 298 14.78 22.22 3.01
C TYR A 298 16.22 21.68 3.14
N ALA A 299 16.54 21.02 4.26
CA ALA A 299 17.85 20.42 4.52
C ALA A 299 17.94 18.97 4.02
N ASN A 300 17.71 18.76 2.73
CA ASN A 300 17.56 17.42 2.12
C ASN A 300 18.87 16.59 2.01
N GLY A 301 19.98 17.15 2.50
CA GLY A 301 21.22 16.40 2.68
C GLY A 301 21.26 15.61 3.99
N GLY A 302 20.26 15.78 4.87
CA GLY A 302 20.25 15.33 6.26
C GLY A 302 20.91 16.36 7.19
N PHE A 303 20.55 16.38 8.47
CA PHE A 303 21.15 17.26 9.49
C PHE A 303 21.33 16.49 10.81
N ALA A 304 22.21 17.00 11.69
CA ALA A 304 22.40 16.46 13.03
C ALA A 304 22.30 17.56 14.09
N ILE A 305 21.42 17.38 15.08
CA ILE A 305 21.27 18.27 16.24
C ILE A 305 21.62 17.47 17.49
N SER A 306 22.71 17.78 18.19
CA SER A 306 23.21 16.95 19.30
C SER A 306 23.77 17.75 20.48
N ASN A 307 23.54 17.31 21.71
CA ASN A 307 24.07 17.93 22.93
C ASN A 307 23.75 19.42 23.12
N ASN A 308 22.63 19.92 22.59
CA ASN A 308 22.19 21.29 22.82
C ASN A 308 21.36 21.42 24.12
N ARG A 309 21.28 22.63 24.65
CA ARG A 309 20.33 23.03 25.70
C ARG A 309 19.32 23.98 25.09
N ILE A 310 18.07 23.53 24.95
CA ILE A 310 17.03 24.21 24.18
C ILE A 310 15.86 24.51 25.10
N GLY A 311 15.69 25.79 25.41
CA GLY A 311 14.68 26.31 26.33
C GLY A 311 15.09 26.22 27.81
N THR A 312 16.33 25.83 28.11
CA THR A 312 16.82 25.68 29.48
C THR A 312 18.28 26.11 29.65
N SER A 313 18.71 26.29 30.90
CA SER A 313 20.09 26.65 31.26
C SER A 313 21.07 25.49 31.07
N VAL A 314 22.36 25.77 31.30
CA VAL A 314 23.45 24.79 31.27
C VAL A 314 23.18 23.62 32.22
N THR A 315 22.60 23.90 33.39
CA THR A 315 22.27 22.91 34.42
C THR A 315 20.94 22.19 34.15
N GLY A 316 20.15 22.67 33.19
CA GLY A 316 18.84 22.10 32.84
C GLY A 316 17.71 22.46 33.82
N ASN A 317 17.96 23.35 34.78
CA ASN A 317 17.01 23.63 35.87
C ASN A 317 16.25 24.96 35.72
N GLU A 318 16.73 25.87 34.88
CA GLU A 318 16.10 27.18 34.68
C GLU A 318 15.28 27.18 33.40
N SER A 319 14.20 27.95 33.40
CA SER A 319 13.26 28.06 32.29
C SER A 319 13.62 29.24 31.41
N PHE A 320 14.07 28.93 30.19
CA PHE A 320 14.35 29.89 29.12
C PHE A 320 13.59 29.50 27.85
N GLY A 321 12.37 28.99 28.03
CA GLY A 321 11.56 28.38 27.00
C GLY A 321 11.44 29.18 25.71
N ASN A 322 11.44 28.48 24.58
CA ASN A 322 11.08 29.02 23.27
C ASN A 322 9.59 28.76 23.00
N ASN A 323 9.01 29.44 22.02
CA ASN A 323 7.67 29.05 21.54
C ASN A 323 7.74 27.69 20.81
N ILE A 324 8.73 27.48 19.94
CA ILE A 324 9.10 26.17 19.41
C ILE A 324 10.60 25.93 19.69
N GLY A 325 10.96 24.78 20.28
CA GLY A 325 12.35 24.42 20.54
C GLY A 325 13.10 24.12 19.23
N ILE A 326 12.64 23.12 18.50
CA ILE A 326 13.16 22.72 17.19
C ILE A 326 12.00 22.63 16.19
N HIS A 327 12.11 23.29 15.04
CA HIS A 327 11.20 23.17 13.91
C HIS A 327 11.95 22.58 12.73
N VAL A 328 11.49 21.43 12.24
CA VAL A 328 12.01 20.78 11.03
C VAL A 328 10.94 20.88 9.95
N ASN A 329 11.28 21.49 8.82
CA ASN A 329 10.35 21.81 7.74
C ASN A 329 10.90 21.38 6.37
N ASN A 330 10.08 20.73 5.55
CA ASN A 330 10.44 20.26 4.19
C ASN A 330 11.78 19.51 4.11
N CYS A 331 12.10 18.65 5.09
CA CYS A 331 13.32 17.85 5.11
C CYS A 331 13.02 16.36 4.86
N ASP A 332 13.83 15.70 4.05
CA ASP A 332 13.69 14.25 3.77
C ASP A 332 14.56 13.34 4.65
N ASN A 333 15.41 13.92 5.51
CA ASN A 333 16.24 13.19 6.45
C ASN A 333 16.71 14.11 7.59
N GLY A 334 16.98 13.56 8.77
CA GLY A 334 17.55 14.29 9.89
C GLY A 334 17.62 13.48 11.18
N LEU A 335 18.59 13.85 12.03
CA LEU A 335 18.83 13.24 13.33
C LEU A 335 18.83 14.31 14.43
N ILE A 336 17.96 14.14 15.42
CA ILE A 336 17.96 14.91 16.66
C ILE A 336 18.40 13.94 17.76
N GLY A 337 19.51 14.25 18.43
CA GLY A 337 20.16 13.39 19.40
C GLY A 337 21.17 12.46 18.73
N GLY A 338 21.22 11.19 19.14
CA GLY A 338 22.16 10.25 18.54
C GLY A 338 22.22 8.87 19.20
N ALA A 339 23.21 8.09 18.77
CA ALA A 339 23.41 6.73 19.26
C ALA A 339 23.93 6.71 20.71
N ASN A 340 24.64 7.76 21.15
CA ASN A 340 25.26 7.84 22.46
C ASN A 340 24.50 8.81 23.37
N ILE A 341 24.58 8.59 24.69
CA ILE A 341 23.99 9.52 25.66
C ILE A 341 24.66 10.91 25.63
N SER A 342 25.91 11.00 25.15
CA SER A 342 26.61 12.26 24.94
C SER A 342 25.98 13.13 23.85
N ASP A 343 25.17 12.54 22.96
CA ASP A 343 24.51 13.24 21.86
C ASP A 343 23.17 13.86 22.31
N GLN A 344 22.73 13.56 23.54
CA GLN A 344 21.44 13.98 24.11
C GLN A 344 21.26 15.49 24.12
N ASN A 345 20.25 15.99 23.42
CA ASN A 345 19.77 17.35 23.64
C ASN A 345 18.86 17.39 24.88
N ASN A 346 18.93 18.50 25.62
CA ASN A 346 17.95 18.82 26.66
C ASN A 346 16.94 19.81 26.05
N ILE A 347 15.72 19.36 25.84
CA ILE A 347 14.64 20.12 25.20
C ILE A 347 13.56 20.33 26.24
N ALA A 348 13.54 21.53 26.84
CA ALA A 348 12.71 21.79 28.00
C ALA A 348 12.11 23.18 28.04
N TYR A 349 10.99 23.31 28.75
CA TYR A 349 10.26 24.56 28.98
C TYR A 349 9.77 25.28 27.72
N ASN A 350 9.87 24.67 26.54
CA ASN A 350 9.33 25.24 25.32
C ASN A 350 7.81 25.07 25.31
N LYS A 351 7.08 25.92 24.58
CA LYS A 351 5.66 25.65 24.36
C LYS A 351 5.49 24.37 23.54
N GLU A 352 6.29 24.21 22.50
CA GLU A 352 6.42 22.98 21.72
C GLU A 352 7.90 22.56 21.66
N GLY A 353 8.21 21.32 22.01
CA GLY A 353 9.58 20.82 22.04
C GLY A 353 10.17 20.70 20.64
N VAL A 354 9.61 19.77 19.84
CA VAL A 354 9.97 19.53 18.45
C VAL A 354 8.71 19.53 17.58
N LEU A 355 8.69 20.35 16.54
CA LEU A 355 7.67 20.34 15.49
C LEU A 355 8.29 19.79 14.20
N ILE A 356 7.71 18.71 13.68
CA ILE A 356 8.07 18.12 12.38
C ILE A 356 6.96 18.45 11.38
N GLU A 357 7.27 19.25 10.37
CA GLU A 357 6.33 19.71 9.34
C GLU A 357 6.80 19.32 7.94
N LEU A 358 5.94 18.71 7.13
CA LEU A 358 6.24 18.32 5.74
C LEU A 358 7.59 17.57 5.60
N SER A 359 8.01 16.84 6.64
CA SER A 359 9.34 16.25 6.74
C SER A 359 9.25 14.79 7.16
N TYR A 360 10.00 13.91 6.48
CA TYR A 360 10.00 12.47 6.74
C TYR A 360 11.11 11.76 5.96
N PRO A 361 11.81 10.77 6.57
CA PRO A 361 11.83 10.42 7.98
C PRO A 361 12.72 11.37 8.82
N ILE A 362 12.36 11.59 10.09
CA ILE A 362 13.20 12.30 11.08
C ILE A 362 13.38 11.41 12.31
N SER A 363 14.64 11.11 12.66
CA SER A 363 15.01 10.33 13.83
C SER A 363 15.22 11.23 15.04
N ILE A 364 14.61 10.89 16.17
CA ILE A 364 14.80 11.54 17.47
C ILE A 364 15.26 10.48 18.46
N LEU A 365 16.54 10.48 18.84
CA LEU A 365 17.15 9.41 19.63
C LEU A 365 17.79 9.93 20.92
N LYS A 366 17.51 9.28 22.05
CA LYS A 366 18.11 9.54 23.38
C LYS A 366 18.05 10.98 23.89
N ASN A 367 17.14 11.81 23.39
CA ASN A 367 16.97 13.19 23.88
C ASN A 367 16.24 13.23 25.23
N SER A 368 16.56 14.24 26.03
CA SER A 368 15.89 14.54 27.29
C SER A 368 14.82 15.60 27.04
N PHE A 369 13.55 15.22 27.18
CA PHE A 369 12.41 16.11 27.09
C PHE A 369 11.76 16.26 28.46
N TYR A 370 11.51 17.51 28.88
CA TYR A 370 10.79 17.76 30.11
C TYR A 370 10.14 19.15 30.15
N CYS A 371 8.99 19.25 30.80
CA CYS A 371 8.30 20.52 31.02
C CYS A 371 8.02 21.37 29.78
N ASN A 372 7.96 20.76 28.59
CA ASN A 372 7.39 21.44 27.42
C ASN A 372 5.86 21.49 27.57
N THR A 373 5.21 22.62 27.32
CA THR A 373 3.84 22.83 27.84
C THR A 373 2.72 22.25 26.97
N ASN A 374 2.85 22.21 25.65
CA ASN A 374 1.83 21.65 24.76
C ASN A 374 2.17 20.23 24.32
N ASN A 375 3.31 20.07 23.63
CA ASN A 375 3.75 18.79 23.08
C ASN A 375 5.28 18.70 23.17
N ALA A 376 5.80 17.53 23.54
CA ALA A 376 7.23 17.25 23.39
C ALA A 376 7.62 17.10 21.91
N VAL A 377 6.82 16.34 21.15
CA VAL A 377 6.99 16.15 19.71
C VAL A 377 5.61 16.25 19.05
N SER A 378 5.53 16.96 17.93
CA SER A 378 4.31 17.06 17.14
C SER A 378 4.59 16.96 15.66
N PHE A 379 3.55 16.65 14.89
CA PHE A 379 3.63 16.41 13.46
C PHE A 379 2.57 17.25 12.74
N ASN A 380 2.97 17.92 11.66
CA ASN A 380 2.08 18.67 10.79
C ASN A 380 2.31 18.25 9.33
N ARG A 381 1.25 17.76 8.66
CA ARG A 381 1.28 17.38 7.23
C ARG A 381 2.45 16.45 6.83
N VAL A 382 2.74 15.43 7.64
CA VAL A 382 3.76 14.43 7.29
C VAL A 382 3.24 13.43 6.24
N PRO A 383 4.09 12.90 5.33
CA PRO A 383 3.66 12.04 4.21
C PRO A 383 3.07 10.66 4.59
N GLY A 384 3.14 10.26 5.86
CA GLY A 384 2.67 8.94 6.33
C GLY A 384 2.07 8.99 7.74
N THR A 385 1.58 7.84 8.22
CA THR A 385 1.04 7.73 9.58
C THR A 385 2.16 7.47 10.58
N ILE A 386 2.26 8.33 11.59
CA ILE A 386 3.16 8.10 12.72
C ILE A 386 2.44 7.25 13.76
N THR A 387 2.80 5.97 13.84
CA THR A 387 2.33 5.09 14.90
C THR A 387 3.10 5.40 16.18
N GLN A 388 2.37 5.64 17.27
CA GLN A 388 2.93 5.85 18.59
C GLN A 388 3.19 4.50 19.28
N SER A 389 4.31 4.37 19.99
CA SER A 389 4.60 3.18 20.78
C SER A 389 3.63 3.03 21.97
N ARG A 390 3.50 1.82 22.51
CA ARG A 390 2.68 1.51 23.68
C ARG A 390 3.41 0.57 24.62
N ILE A 391 3.29 0.82 25.92
CA ILE A 391 3.74 -0.12 26.94
C ILE A 391 2.51 -0.92 27.39
N SER A 392 2.50 -2.23 27.16
CA SER A 392 1.38 -3.10 27.51
C SER A 392 1.43 -3.54 28.97
N ASN A 393 2.62 -3.79 29.51
CA ASN A 393 2.79 -4.20 30.90
C ASN A 393 3.96 -3.44 31.54
N ILE A 394 3.73 -2.96 32.76
CA ILE A 394 4.74 -2.33 33.61
C ILE A 394 4.78 -3.09 34.93
N SER A 395 5.97 -3.48 35.35
CA SER A 395 6.23 -4.12 36.65
C SER A 395 7.47 -3.53 37.29
N PRO A 396 7.71 -3.75 38.60
CA PRO A 396 8.95 -3.30 39.25
C PRO A 396 10.24 -3.85 38.61
N ASN A 397 10.15 -4.98 37.88
CA ASN A 397 11.31 -5.70 37.33
C ASN A 397 11.34 -5.72 35.79
N GLY A 398 10.50 -4.94 35.13
CA GLY A 398 10.52 -4.87 33.67
C GLY A 398 9.29 -4.24 33.06
N ALA A 399 9.38 -4.01 31.75
CA ALA A 399 8.31 -3.47 30.92
C ALA A 399 8.25 -4.25 29.60
N SER A 400 7.06 -4.34 29.00
CA SER A 400 6.89 -4.96 27.69
C SER A 400 5.77 -4.30 26.91
N GLY A 401 5.79 -4.45 25.59
CA GLY A 401 4.77 -3.91 24.72
C GLY A 401 4.90 -4.38 23.29
N VAL A 402 4.15 -3.73 22.41
CA VAL A 402 4.17 -3.96 20.98
C VAL A 402 4.32 -2.62 20.27
N TYR A 403 5.09 -2.62 19.20
CA TYR A 403 5.22 -1.51 18.26
C TYR A 403 5.28 -2.06 16.82
N LEU A 404 5.88 -1.33 15.88
CA LEU A 404 6.09 -1.80 14.52
C LEU A 404 7.22 -2.85 14.48
N PRO A 405 7.18 -3.84 13.57
CA PRO A 405 8.28 -4.80 13.37
C PRO A 405 9.60 -4.12 12.98
N ASN A 406 10.73 -4.76 13.29
CA ASN A 406 12.08 -4.31 12.90
C ASN A 406 12.37 -2.84 13.23
N SER A 407 11.86 -2.38 14.37
CA SER A 407 11.90 -0.99 14.82
C SER A 407 12.65 -0.88 16.14
N ILE A 408 12.94 0.35 16.55
CA ILE A 408 13.61 0.65 17.83
C ILE A 408 12.59 1.23 18.81
N ILE A 409 12.66 0.80 20.07
CA ILE A 409 11.94 1.40 21.20
C ILE A 409 12.95 1.97 22.19
N GLU A 410 12.74 3.21 22.60
CA GLU A 410 13.49 3.82 23.70
C GLU A 410 12.58 4.03 24.91
N LEU A 411 13.04 3.57 26.07
CA LEU A 411 12.35 3.77 27.35
C LEU A 411 12.99 4.93 28.11
N PHE A 412 12.13 5.74 28.73
CA PHE A 412 12.55 6.91 29.50
C PHE A 412 11.80 6.99 30.81
N TYR A 413 12.45 7.44 31.88
CA TYR A 413 11.74 7.95 33.04
C TYR A 413 11.13 9.30 32.73
N THR A 414 9.84 9.45 33.07
CA THR A 414 9.12 10.72 32.99
C THR A 414 9.33 11.54 34.25
N ASP A 415 9.13 12.84 34.15
CA ASP A 415 9.05 13.71 35.32
C ASP A 415 7.60 14.08 35.66
N SER A 416 7.45 14.98 36.64
CA SER A 416 6.16 15.44 37.15
C SER A 416 5.58 16.62 36.35
N CYS A 417 6.07 16.89 35.15
CA CYS A 417 5.52 17.94 34.30
C CYS A 417 4.17 17.50 33.70
N PRO A 418 3.33 18.44 33.22
CA PRO A 418 1.93 18.16 32.84
C PRO A 418 1.73 17.15 31.70
N ASP A 419 2.78 16.85 30.92
CA ASP A 419 2.73 15.90 29.83
C ASP A 419 3.78 14.79 30.02
N CYS A 420 3.50 13.61 29.49
CA CYS A 420 4.37 12.44 29.64
C CYS A 420 5.51 12.53 28.64
N GLN A 421 6.65 13.03 29.11
CA GLN A 421 7.83 13.31 28.32
C GLN A 421 8.99 12.46 28.82
N GLY A 422 9.84 11.99 27.91
CA GLY A 422 11.01 11.20 28.28
C GLY A 422 12.15 12.08 28.77
N LYS A 423 12.30 12.23 30.09
CA LYS A 423 13.38 13.05 30.67
C LYS A 423 14.69 12.30 30.78
N THR A 424 14.69 11.10 31.36
CA THR A 424 15.92 10.34 31.60
C THR A 424 15.88 9.06 30.80
N TRP A 425 16.81 8.90 29.85
CA TRP A 425 16.93 7.68 29.07
C TRP A 425 17.25 6.47 29.95
N VAL A 426 16.56 5.35 29.71
CA VAL A 426 16.73 4.09 30.44
C VAL A 426 17.46 3.06 29.56
N THR A 427 16.91 2.78 28.37
CA THR A 427 17.45 1.78 27.46
C THR A 427 16.90 1.95 26.04
N THR A 428 17.57 1.33 25.07
CA THR A 428 17.15 1.21 23.68
C THR A 428 16.98 -0.28 23.36
N LEU A 429 15.84 -0.67 22.79
CA LEU A 429 15.43 -2.04 22.52
C LEU A 429 15.05 -2.18 21.04
N ASN A 430 15.22 -3.38 20.48
CA ASN A 430 14.71 -3.70 19.15
C ASN A 430 13.39 -4.47 19.28
N THR A 431 12.46 -4.26 18.36
CA THR A 431 11.28 -5.09 18.21
C THR A 431 11.58 -6.33 17.36
N ASP A 432 10.90 -7.43 17.66
CA ASP A 432 10.97 -8.63 16.82
C ASP A 432 10.10 -8.52 15.56
N ALA A 433 9.99 -9.61 14.79
CA ALA A 433 9.20 -9.66 13.56
C ALA A 433 7.69 -9.45 13.77
N THR A 434 7.20 -9.61 14.99
CA THR A 434 5.79 -9.35 15.39
C THR A 434 5.60 -7.94 15.95
N GLY A 435 6.69 -7.18 16.12
CA GLY A 435 6.68 -5.88 16.78
C GLY A 435 6.77 -5.95 18.30
N ALA A 436 6.87 -7.14 18.89
CA ALA A 436 6.95 -7.31 20.33
C ALA A 436 8.34 -6.90 20.85
N TRP A 437 8.36 -6.34 22.06
CA TRP A 437 9.58 -5.97 22.77
C TRP A 437 9.41 -6.17 24.28
N SER A 438 10.52 -6.46 24.96
CA SER A 438 10.55 -6.60 26.41
C SER A 438 11.87 -6.07 26.99
N TYR A 439 11.77 -5.50 28.19
CA TYR A 439 12.88 -5.07 29.01
C TYR A 439 12.82 -5.81 30.35
N THR A 440 13.92 -6.44 30.72
CA THR A 440 14.09 -7.09 32.03
C THR A 440 15.12 -6.30 32.82
N GLY A 441 14.67 -5.65 33.89
CA GLY A 441 15.50 -4.79 34.72
C GLY A 441 14.66 -3.90 35.64
N PRO A 442 15.28 -3.29 36.65
CA PRO A 442 14.55 -2.51 37.64
C PRO A 442 13.87 -1.28 37.01
N ILE A 443 12.60 -1.06 37.37
CA ILE A 443 11.83 0.14 37.04
C ILE A 443 11.60 0.92 38.34
N ALA A 444 12.42 1.95 38.56
CA ALA A 444 12.45 2.72 39.81
C ALA A 444 11.46 3.90 39.85
N GLY A 445 10.75 4.16 38.76
CA GLY A 445 9.88 5.32 38.61
C GLY A 445 8.98 5.19 37.39
N PRO A 446 8.11 6.19 37.15
CA PRO A 446 7.20 6.16 36.02
C PRO A 446 7.97 6.24 34.69
N ILE A 447 7.53 5.47 33.70
CA ILE A 447 8.19 5.35 32.39
C ILE A 447 7.26 5.73 31.23
N THR A 448 7.86 6.22 30.15
CA THR A 448 7.23 6.36 28.84
C THR A 448 8.13 5.70 27.79
N SER A 449 7.58 5.42 26.62
CA SER A 449 8.30 4.86 25.48
C SER A 449 8.23 5.79 24.27
N MET A 450 9.22 5.70 23.39
CA MET A 450 9.18 6.35 22.08
C MET A 450 9.68 5.35 21.04
N GLY A 451 8.98 5.23 19.90
CA GLY A 451 9.32 4.29 18.85
C GLY A 451 9.94 4.98 17.64
N THR A 452 10.97 4.37 17.04
CA THR A 452 11.53 4.78 15.74
C THR A 452 11.37 3.63 14.77
N ASN A 453 10.63 3.83 13.68
CA ASN A 453 10.35 2.79 12.70
C ASN A 453 11.59 2.44 11.85
N ALA A 454 11.50 1.39 11.04
CA ALA A 454 12.59 0.94 10.17
C ALA A 454 13.07 2.01 9.15
N ASP A 455 12.19 2.92 8.75
CA ASP A 455 12.53 4.04 7.86
C ASP A 455 13.26 5.19 8.60
N GLY A 456 13.32 5.15 9.93
CA GLY A 456 13.98 6.17 10.76
C GLY A 456 13.06 7.30 11.25
N ALA A 457 11.74 7.18 11.09
CA ALA A 457 10.78 8.14 11.63
C ALA A 457 10.43 7.81 13.09
N THR A 458 10.64 8.77 13.98
CA THR A 458 10.32 8.64 15.41
C THR A 458 8.92 9.11 15.74
N SER A 459 8.25 8.45 16.70
CA SER A 459 6.92 8.79 17.19
C SER A 459 6.91 9.85 18.28
N THR A 460 5.72 10.25 18.72
CA THR A 460 5.58 10.93 20.02
C THR A 460 5.85 9.94 21.18
N PHE A 461 6.10 10.47 22.39
CA PHE A 461 6.15 9.68 23.62
C PHE A 461 4.80 9.02 23.91
N SER A 462 4.81 7.76 24.35
CA SER A 462 3.61 7.02 24.75
C SER A 462 2.95 7.63 25.99
N LYS A 463 1.62 7.57 26.02
CA LYS A 463 0.78 8.15 27.08
C LYS A 463 -0.25 7.13 27.51
N PRO A 464 -0.71 7.17 28.79
CA PRO A 464 -1.80 6.31 29.27
C PRO A 464 -3.01 6.34 28.32
N LEU A 465 -3.49 5.15 27.96
CA LEU A 465 -4.64 5.00 27.07
C LEU A 465 -5.55 3.90 27.61
N ILE A 466 -6.84 4.20 27.69
CA ILE A 466 -7.90 3.21 27.93
C ILE A 466 -8.55 2.89 26.59
N ASP A 467 -8.47 1.63 26.19
CA ASP A 467 -9.22 1.06 25.08
C ASP A 467 -10.37 0.23 25.67
N ASP A 468 -11.58 0.78 25.60
CA ASP A 468 -12.78 0.20 26.18
C ASP A 468 -13.65 -0.57 25.18
N SER A 469 -13.13 -0.81 23.97
CA SER A 469 -13.86 -1.48 22.87
C SER A 469 -14.31 -2.91 23.20
N LYS A 470 -13.65 -3.57 24.16
CA LYS A 470 -13.93 -4.95 24.60
C LYS A 470 -14.48 -5.05 26.02
N VAL A 471 -14.80 -3.92 26.65
CA VAL A 471 -15.30 -3.92 28.03
C VAL A 471 -16.62 -4.68 28.12
N THR A 472 -16.71 -5.54 29.14
CA THR A 472 -17.91 -6.28 29.48
C THR A 472 -18.42 -5.88 30.85
N THR A 473 -19.73 -5.65 30.97
CA THR A 473 -20.40 -5.30 32.23
C THR A 473 -21.32 -6.44 32.67
N LEU A 474 -21.21 -6.84 33.93
CA LEU A 474 -22.14 -7.73 34.61
C LEU A 474 -22.97 -6.90 35.59
N GLY A 475 -24.29 -6.91 35.42
CA GLY A 475 -25.22 -6.22 36.32
C GLY A 475 -25.30 -6.87 37.70
N VAL A 476 -25.98 -6.18 38.62
CA VAL A 476 -26.30 -6.72 39.94
C VAL A 476 -27.57 -7.55 39.85
N PHE A 477 -27.57 -8.72 40.50
CA PHE A 477 -28.79 -9.49 40.72
C PHE A 477 -29.08 -9.67 42.22
N CYS A 478 -30.37 -9.68 42.57
CA CYS A 478 -30.86 -9.85 43.93
C CYS A 478 -30.29 -8.87 44.98
N GLY A 479 -30.00 -7.63 44.59
CA GLY A 479 -29.49 -6.59 45.50
C GLY A 479 -28.12 -6.87 46.11
N ARG A 480 -27.35 -7.83 45.55
CA ARG A 480 -26.00 -8.19 46.01
C ARG A 480 -24.95 -7.27 45.36
N THR A 481 -23.76 -7.20 45.94
CA THR A 481 -22.61 -6.48 45.33
C THR A 481 -21.76 -7.46 44.50
N ASN A 482 -22.31 -7.94 43.39
CA ASN A 482 -21.66 -8.92 42.50
C ASN A 482 -21.50 -8.45 41.06
N GLY A 483 -21.82 -7.17 40.78
CA GLY A 483 -21.57 -6.58 39.47
C GLY A 483 -20.07 -6.47 39.17
N SER A 484 -19.73 -6.39 37.89
CA SER A 484 -18.33 -6.27 37.45
C SER A 484 -18.17 -5.55 36.14
N ILE A 485 -17.02 -4.90 35.95
CA ILE A 485 -16.51 -4.33 34.70
C ILE A 485 -15.18 -5.01 34.42
N THR A 486 -15.13 -5.82 33.36
CA THR A 486 -13.97 -6.65 33.01
C THR A 486 -13.55 -6.46 31.56
N ASN A 487 -12.39 -7.03 31.19
CA ASN A 487 -11.84 -7.01 29.82
C ASN A 487 -11.48 -5.60 29.32
N ILE A 488 -11.19 -4.68 30.25
CA ILE A 488 -10.69 -3.34 29.89
C ILE A 488 -9.23 -3.44 29.45
N ASN A 489 -8.91 -2.87 28.29
CA ASN A 489 -7.54 -2.82 27.82
C ASN A 489 -6.92 -1.47 28.18
N VAL A 490 -5.75 -1.47 28.80
CA VAL A 490 -5.09 -0.26 29.29
C VAL A 490 -3.62 -0.35 28.94
N PHE A 491 -3.07 0.73 28.41
CA PHE A 491 -1.67 0.87 28.05
C PHE A 491 -1.01 1.98 28.89
N ASP A 492 0.31 1.89 29.02
CA ASP A 492 1.17 2.89 29.66
C ASP A 492 0.77 3.19 31.13
N ALA A 493 0.18 2.20 31.79
CA ALA A 493 -0.34 2.29 33.15
C ALA A 493 0.13 1.14 34.05
N SER A 494 0.35 1.45 35.32
CA SER A 494 0.65 0.50 36.39
C SER A 494 -0.24 0.68 37.63
N VAL A 495 -1.07 1.72 37.64
CA VAL A 495 -2.00 2.06 38.74
C VAL A 495 -3.41 2.12 38.16
N TYR A 496 -4.35 1.47 38.83
CA TYR A 496 -5.76 1.41 38.46
C TYR A 496 -6.58 1.85 39.66
N ASN A 497 -7.43 2.86 39.50
CA ASN A 497 -8.31 3.35 40.57
C ASN A 497 -9.72 3.55 40.00
N TRP A 498 -10.68 2.77 40.50
CA TRP A 498 -12.08 2.87 40.13
C TRP A 498 -12.81 3.80 41.08
N TYR A 499 -13.52 4.77 40.53
CA TYR A 499 -14.33 5.72 41.28
C TYR A 499 -15.80 5.56 40.95
N ASN A 500 -16.67 5.63 41.96
CA ASN A 500 -18.11 5.73 41.74
C ASN A 500 -18.52 7.18 41.36
N GLU A 501 -19.81 7.38 41.07
CA GLU A 501 -20.37 8.69 40.70
C GLU A 501 -20.18 9.78 41.77
N SER A 502 -20.08 9.41 43.05
CA SER A 502 -19.80 10.36 44.15
C SER A 502 -18.30 10.66 44.34
N GLY A 503 -17.42 10.10 43.50
CA GLY A 503 -15.97 10.28 43.58
C GLY A 503 -15.27 9.44 44.66
N ALA A 504 -15.94 8.45 45.25
CA ALA A 504 -15.34 7.53 46.20
C ALA A 504 -14.57 6.40 45.47
N LEU A 505 -13.39 6.05 45.99
CA LEU A 505 -12.58 4.93 45.48
C LEU A 505 -13.24 3.60 45.86
N VAL A 506 -13.51 2.74 44.88
CA VAL A 506 -14.23 1.46 45.05
C VAL A 506 -13.45 0.24 44.59
N GLY A 507 -12.30 0.41 43.94
CA GLY A 507 -11.45 -0.70 43.51
C GLY A 507 -10.10 -0.25 42.97
N THR A 508 -9.10 -1.13 43.06
CA THR A 508 -7.71 -0.85 42.62
C THR A 508 -7.16 -1.87 41.60
N GLY A 509 -8.00 -2.82 41.17
CA GLY A 509 -7.67 -3.77 40.12
C GLY A 509 -7.83 -3.16 38.72
N LYS A 510 -7.19 -3.78 37.72
CA LYS A 510 -7.43 -3.46 36.31
C LYS A 510 -8.90 -3.65 35.96
N ASP A 511 -9.47 -4.79 36.35
CA ASP A 511 -10.91 -5.04 36.34
C ASP A 511 -11.55 -4.61 37.66
N LEU A 512 -12.81 -4.19 37.60
CA LEU A 512 -13.65 -3.91 38.78
C LEU A 512 -14.61 -5.08 39.00
N VAL A 513 -14.59 -5.71 40.17
CA VAL A 513 -15.46 -6.85 40.49
C VAL A 513 -16.11 -6.65 41.86
N GLY A 514 -17.29 -7.23 42.05
CA GLY A 514 -17.96 -7.24 43.35
C GLY A 514 -18.59 -5.89 43.74
N VAL A 515 -19.11 -5.14 42.77
CA VAL A 515 -19.71 -3.82 43.00
C VAL A 515 -21.24 -3.85 42.91
N GLY A 516 -21.87 -2.86 43.55
CA GLY A 516 -23.32 -2.67 43.53
C GLY A 516 -23.82 -1.99 42.24
N GLU A 517 -25.10 -1.65 42.22
CA GLU A 517 -25.66 -0.79 41.17
C GLU A 517 -25.00 0.59 41.22
N GLY A 518 -24.71 1.15 40.06
CA GLY A 518 -24.19 2.50 39.96
C GLY A 518 -23.35 2.75 38.72
N LYS A 519 -22.78 3.95 38.66
CA LYS A 519 -21.83 4.34 37.62
C LYS A 519 -20.41 4.36 38.18
N TYR A 520 -19.50 3.81 37.41
CA TYR A 520 -18.09 3.69 37.77
C TYR A 520 -17.20 4.17 36.64
N GLN A 521 -16.12 4.88 36.96
CA GLN A 521 -15.10 5.29 36.00
C GLN A 521 -13.72 4.83 36.47
N LEU A 522 -12.88 4.42 35.53
CA LEU A 522 -11.50 4.06 35.78
C LEU A 522 -10.62 5.30 35.58
N LYS A 523 -9.84 5.65 36.60
CA LYS A 523 -8.70 6.55 36.49
C LYS A 523 -7.43 5.73 36.59
N THR A 524 -6.62 5.75 35.54
CA THR A 524 -5.43 4.89 35.43
C THR A 524 -4.25 5.63 34.82
N GLY A 525 -3.04 5.12 35.07
CA GLY A 525 -1.79 5.74 34.65
C GLY A 525 -0.64 5.23 35.51
N GLN A 526 0.32 6.09 35.82
CA GLN A 526 1.42 5.79 36.72
C GLN A 526 1.47 6.81 37.86
N LEU A 527 1.95 6.40 39.04
CA LEU A 527 1.98 7.27 40.21
C LEU A 527 2.89 8.49 39.95
N ARG A 528 2.36 9.71 40.16
CA ARG A 528 3.06 11.00 39.92
C ARG A 528 3.47 11.25 38.46
N ALA A 529 2.83 10.57 37.52
CA ALA A 529 2.94 10.81 36.09
C ALA A 529 1.56 11.14 35.51
N CYS A 530 1.40 11.05 34.19
CA CYS A 530 0.10 11.28 33.57
C CYS A 530 -0.91 10.19 33.95
N ASP A 531 -2.16 10.63 33.99
CA ASP A 531 -3.34 9.81 34.17
C ASP A 531 -4.31 10.01 33.01
N VAL A 532 -5.17 9.02 32.82
CA VAL A 532 -6.32 9.07 31.91
C VAL A 532 -7.55 8.57 32.66
N VAL A 533 -8.70 9.16 32.35
CA VAL A 533 -9.98 8.81 32.97
C VAL A 533 -10.91 8.29 31.89
N SER A 534 -11.51 7.12 32.13
CA SER A 534 -12.53 6.57 31.24
C SER A 534 -13.82 7.39 31.32
N ARG A 535 -14.73 7.16 30.38
CA ARG A 535 -16.15 7.46 30.63
C ARG A 535 -16.69 6.65 31.82
N PHE A 536 -17.86 7.01 32.29
CA PHE A 536 -18.62 6.16 33.21
C PHE A 536 -19.14 4.90 32.49
N TYR A 537 -19.02 3.76 33.17
CA TYR A 537 -19.68 2.51 32.88
C TYR A 537 -20.80 2.31 33.90
N THR A 538 -21.97 1.87 33.43
CA THR A 538 -23.14 1.63 34.29
C THR A 538 -23.24 0.16 34.61
N ILE A 539 -23.36 -0.16 35.90
CA ILE A 539 -23.81 -1.47 36.39
C ILE A 539 -25.28 -1.28 36.78
N ASP A 540 -26.18 -1.96 36.09
CA ASP A 540 -27.63 -1.89 36.34
C ASP A 540 -28.13 -3.11 37.12
N ALA A 541 -29.38 -3.02 37.59
CA ALA A 541 -30.11 -4.13 38.19
C ALA A 541 -30.86 -5.00 37.16
N SER A 542 -30.63 -4.79 35.85
CA SER A 542 -31.43 -5.41 34.79
C SER A 542 -30.93 -6.80 34.38
N SER A 543 -29.69 -7.15 34.73
CA SER A 543 -29.19 -8.51 34.53
C SER A 543 -29.85 -9.45 35.55
N ASN A 544 -30.66 -10.40 35.07
CA ASN A 544 -31.38 -11.35 35.92
C ASN A 544 -30.50 -12.53 36.40
N GLY A 545 -29.17 -12.44 36.32
CA GLY A 545 -28.25 -13.52 36.71
C GLY A 545 -28.29 -14.76 35.82
N ILE A 546 -28.96 -14.71 34.65
CA ILE A 546 -29.07 -15.82 33.70
C ILE A 546 -28.18 -15.55 32.48
N ASN A 547 -27.23 -16.46 32.23
CA ASN A 547 -26.43 -16.48 31.01
C ASN A 547 -26.93 -17.60 30.08
N ASP A 548 -27.75 -17.22 29.11
CA ASP A 548 -28.29 -18.16 28.11
C ASP A 548 -27.65 -18.01 26.72
N ALA A 549 -26.50 -17.33 26.63
CA ALA A 549 -25.79 -17.11 25.37
C ALA A 549 -25.43 -18.43 24.66
N ASN A 550 -25.12 -19.48 25.45
CA ASN A 550 -24.71 -20.79 24.95
C ASN A 550 -25.80 -21.87 25.04
N LYS A 551 -27.06 -21.50 25.29
CA LYS A 551 -28.16 -22.47 25.41
C LYS A 551 -28.29 -23.34 24.17
N ILE A 552 -28.66 -24.60 24.37
CA ILE A 552 -28.97 -25.53 23.30
C ILE A 552 -30.43 -25.95 23.48
N ILE A 553 -31.23 -25.83 22.42
CA ILE A 553 -32.63 -26.29 22.41
C ILE A 553 -32.75 -27.38 21.36
N THR A 554 -33.02 -28.60 21.81
CA THR A 554 -33.22 -29.78 20.94
C THR A 554 -34.71 -29.90 20.62
N PRO A 555 -35.11 -29.92 19.33
CA PRO A 555 -36.51 -30.09 18.94
C PRO A 555 -37.03 -31.52 19.19
N THR A 556 -38.34 -31.68 19.10
CA THR A 556 -39.01 -32.99 18.95
C THR A 556 -39.24 -33.30 17.48
N TYR A 557 -39.36 -34.59 17.14
CA TYR A 557 -39.68 -35.03 15.79
C TYR A 557 -40.97 -35.84 15.77
N CYS A 558 -41.85 -35.51 14.83
CA CYS A 558 -43.08 -36.27 14.55
C CYS A 558 -43.89 -36.68 15.80
N GLY A 559 -43.95 -35.78 16.79
CA GLY A 559 -44.76 -35.93 18.01
C GLY A 559 -44.12 -36.75 19.14
N ILE A 560 -42.86 -37.17 19.02
CA ILE A 560 -42.16 -37.92 20.07
C ILE A 560 -41.53 -36.94 21.08
N SER A 561 -41.71 -37.19 22.39
CA SER A 561 -41.21 -36.33 23.49
C SER A 561 -39.70 -36.47 23.74
N THR A 562 -38.86 -36.12 22.77
CA THR A 562 -37.38 -36.14 22.88
C THR A 562 -36.75 -34.76 23.04
N GLY A 563 -37.54 -33.69 23.19
CA GLY A 563 -37.05 -32.32 23.22
C GLY A 563 -36.27 -32.01 24.48
N SER A 564 -35.32 -31.07 24.40
CA SER A 564 -34.52 -30.65 25.56
C SER A 564 -34.09 -29.17 25.50
N ILE A 565 -33.80 -28.59 26.66
CA ILE A 565 -33.16 -27.28 26.82
C ILE A 565 -31.98 -27.45 27.77
N THR A 566 -30.76 -27.21 27.28
CA THR A 566 -29.53 -27.44 28.02
C THR A 566 -28.58 -26.24 27.97
N ASN A 567 -27.53 -26.25 28.80
CA ASN A 567 -26.39 -25.32 28.76
C ASN A 567 -26.75 -23.84 29.04
N ILE A 568 -27.70 -23.62 29.96
CA ILE A 568 -27.99 -22.30 30.50
C ILE A 568 -27.20 -22.12 31.80
N GLY A 569 -26.35 -21.10 31.86
CA GLY A 569 -25.61 -20.72 33.06
C GLY A 569 -26.47 -19.85 33.96
N ILE A 570 -26.39 -20.08 35.27
CA ILE A 570 -27.06 -19.27 36.29
C ILE A 570 -26.01 -18.88 37.31
N ALA A 571 -25.99 -17.60 37.67
CA ALA A 571 -25.04 -17.11 38.64
C ALA A 571 -25.24 -17.79 40.02
N ASP A 572 -24.14 -18.07 40.71
CA ASP A 572 -24.09 -18.80 41.98
C ASP A 572 -24.71 -20.23 41.96
N ASP A 573 -24.89 -20.85 40.78
CA ASP A 573 -25.49 -22.19 40.61
C ASP A 573 -26.82 -22.38 41.36
N LEU A 574 -27.65 -21.32 41.38
CA LEU A 574 -28.96 -21.37 42.03
C LEU A 574 -29.81 -22.53 41.49
N SER A 575 -30.50 -23.22 42.41
CA SER A 575 -31.44 -24.30 42.07
C SER A 575 -32.56 -23.80 41.16
N ARG A 576 -32.95 -24.62 40.18
CA ARG A 576 -33.91 -24.28 39.13
C ARG A 576 -35.18 -25.11 39.29
N THR A 577 -36.29 -24.53 38.87
CA THR A 577 -37.55 -25.25 38.66
C THR A 577 -38.11 -24.83 37.30
N TRP A 578 -38.29 -25.80 36.42
CA TRP A 578 -38.82 -25.63 35.07
C TRP A 578 -40.34 -25.74 35.06
N TYR A 579 -40.97 -24.88 34.26
CA TYR A 579 -42.40 -24.77 34.08
C TYR A 579 -42.75 -24.86 32.59
N ASN A 580 -43.88 -25.49 32.27
CA ASN A 580 -44.49 -25.42 30.93
C ASN A 580 -45.36 -24.15 30.77
N ALA A 581 -45.97 -23.99 29.59
CA ALA A 581 -46.88 -22.88 29.28
C ALA A 581 -48.12 -22.76 30.20
N ASN A 582 -48.53 -23.87 30.83
CA ASN A 582 -49.66 -23.91 31.77
C ASN A 582 -49.23 -23.64 33.22
N ASN A 583 -47.95 -23.35 33.44
CA ASN A 583 -47.30 -23.21 34.75
C ASN A 583 -47.19 -24.51 35.56
N ASP A 584 -47.27 -25.68 34.92
CA ASP A 584 -47.00 -26.96 35.59
C ASP A 584 -45.49 -27.18 35.70
N ILE A 585 -45.03 -27.74 36.82
CA ILE A 585 -43.62 -28.10 37.01
C ILE A 585 -43.27 -29.30 36.14
N VAL A 586 -42.23 -29.18 35.31
CA VAL A 586 -41.78 -30.21 34.37
C VAL A 586 -40.34 -30.70 34.59
N GLY A 587 -39.60 -30.10 35.52
CA GLY A 587 -38.25 -30.52 35.88
C GLY A 587 -37.61 -29.61 36.94
N ASN A 588 -36.56 -30.09 37.62
CA ASN A 588 -35.79 -29.32 38.60
C ASN A 588 -34.27 -29.39 38.38
N ASP A 589 -33.83 -30.12 37.36
CA ASP A 589 -32.42 -30.26 37.04
C ASP A 589 -31.87 -29.02 36.32
N ALA A 590 -30.54 -28.95 36.20
CA ALA A 590 -29.87 -27.88 35.47
C ALA A 590 -30.37 -27.77 34.02
N ASP A 591 -30.63 -28.92 33.41
CA ASP A 591 -31.14 -29.07 32.05
C ASP A 591 -32.56 -29.66 32.06
N LEU A 592 -33.39 -29.28 31.09
CA LEU A 592 -34.70 -29.89 30.86
C LEU A 592 -34.59 -30.92 29.74
N LEU A 593 -34.90 -32.20 29.99
CA LEU A 593 -34.72 -33.30 29.04
C LEU A 593 -36.04 -34.05 28.79
N ASN A 594 -36.19 -34.65 27.60
CA ASN A 594 -37.27 -35.58 27.22
C ASN A 594 -38.69 -35.01 27.38
N VAL A 595 -38.90 -33.77 26.95
CA VAL A 595 -40.19 -33.09 26.99
C VAL A 595 -40.82 -32.97 25.58
N PRO A 596 -42.15 -32.87 25.47
CA PRO A 596 -42.80 -32.62 24.18
C PRO A 596 -42.46 -31.23 23.61
N ALA A 597 -42.87 -30.96 22.37
CA ALA A 597 -42.86 -29.59 21.86
C ALA A 597 -43.74 -28.68 22.72
N GLY A 598 -43.28 -27.45 22.94
CA GLY A 598 -43.97 -26.50 23.80
C GLY A 598 -43.10 -25.34 24.24
N ASN A 599 -43.69 -24.47 25.06
CA ASN A 599 -43.01 -23.34 25.68
C ASN A 599 -42.66 -23.67 27.13
N TYR A 600 -41.42 -23.38 27.50
CA TYR A 600 -40.85 -23.67 28.80
C TYR A 600 -40.12 -22.46 29.35
N TYR A 601 -40.14 -22.27 30.66
CA TYR A 601 -39.32 -21.27 31.35
C TYR A 601 -38.91 -21.86 32.70
N PHE A 602 -37.90 -21.30 33.35
CA PHE A 602 -37.54 -21.69 34.70
C PHE A 602 -37.54 -20.51 35.66
N LYS A 603 -37.71 -20.82 36.94
CA LYS A 603 -37.39 -19.92 38.05
C LYS A 603 -36.18 -20.47 38.78
N ALA A 604 -35.25 -19.61 39.17
CA ALA A 604 -34.09 -19.99 39.96
C ALA A 604 -33.94 -19.08 41.17
N GLY A 605 -33.51 -19.64 42.30
CA GLY A 605 -33.28 -18.91 43.56
C GLY A 605 -34.11 -19.39 44.75
N LEU A 606 -33.94 -18.72 45.88
CA LEU A 606 -34.56 -19.03 47.18
C LEU A 606 -35.22 -17.79 47.78
N ASP A 607 -36.37 -17.97 48.42
CA ASP A 607 -37.14 -16.95 49.15
C ASP A 607 -37.38 -15.65 48.37
N ASN A 608 -36.83 -14.53 48.85
CA ASN A 608 -37.07 -13.19 48.30
C ASN A 608 -36.25 -12.88 47.03
N CYS A 609 -35.44 -13.83 46.55
CA CYS A 609 -34.59 -13.72 45.37
C CYS A 609 -34.95 -14.84 44.38
N ILE A 610 -36.02 -14.62 43.60
CA ILE A 610 -36.44 -15.51 42.52
C ILE A 610 -36.20 -14.80 41.19
N ILE A 611 -35.26 -15.32 40.39
CA ILE A 611 -35.04 -14.88 39.02
C ILE A 611 -35.84 -15.77 38.07
N THR A 612 -36.53 -15.18 37.10
CA THR A 612 -37.33 -15.89 36.11
C THR A 612 -36.66 -15.77 34.76
N SER A 613 -36.47 -16.89 34.06
CA SER A 613 -35.95 -16.91 32.70
C SER A 613 -36.95 -16.32 31.71
N LYS A 614 -36.48 -16.00 30.51
CA LYS A 614 -37.38 -15.85 29.37
C LYS A 614 -37.99 -17.20 29.00
N ILE A 615 -38.99 -17.17 28.13
CA ILE A 615 -39.59 -18.38 27.55
C ILE A 615 -38.66 -18.95 26.48
N TYR A 616 -38.43 -20.25 26.55
CA TYR A 616 -37.73 -21.08 25.57
C TYR A 616 -38.73 -21.99 24.86
N THR A 617 -38.62 -22.11 23.54
CA THR A 617 -39.58 -22.85 22.72
C THR A 617 -38.93 -24.08 22.10
N ILE A 618 -39.49 -25.26 22.38
CA ILE A 618 -39.14 -26.52 21.72
C ILE A 618 -40.13 -26.74 20.59
N ASN A 619 -39.62 -26.81 19.35
CA ASN A 619 -40.44 -27.04 18.16
C ASN A 619 -40.69 -28.55 17.94
N ASN A 620 -41.81 -28.88 17.28
CA ASN A 620 -42.04 -30.19 16.66
C ASN A 620 -41.70 -30.11 15.18
N ILE A 621 -40.67 -30.82 14.76
CA ILE A 621 -40.23 -30.89 13.37
C ILE A 621 -40.89 -32.10 12.71
N VAL A 622 -41.54 -31.87 11.56
CA VAL A 622 -42.13 -32.93 10.73
C VAL A 622 -41.29 -33.07 9.47
N HIS A 623 -40.75 -34.26 9.22
CA HIS A 623 -40.04 -34.57 7.98
C HIS A 623 -40.99 -35.19 6.94
N GLN A 624 -40.82 -34.80 5.68
CA GLN A 624 -41.45 -35.42 4.51
C GLN A 624 -40.36 -35.89 3.55
N TYR A 625 -40.46 -37.15 3.13
CA TYR A 625 -39.58 -37.79 2.17
C TYR A 625 -40.08 -37.60 0.74
N LYS A 626 -39.20 -37.15 -0.15
CA LYS A 626 -39.46 -36.94 -1.58
C LYS A 626 -38.26 -37.38 -2.40
N VAL A 627 -38.51 -37.90 -3.59
CA VAL A 627 -37.47 -38.30 -4.54
C VAL A 627 -37.20 -37.16 -5.50
N ALA A 628 -35.94 -36.71 -5.55
CA ALA A 628 -35.49 -35.67 -6.47
C ALA A 628 -35.17 -36.24 -7.86
N ASN A 629 -34.62 -37.46 -7.89
CA ASN A 629 -34.21 -38.11 -9.13
C ASN A 629 -34.55 -39.61 -9.09
N VAL A 630 -35.22 -40.05 -10.15
CA VAL A 630 -35.52 -41.44 -10.42
C VAL A 630 -35.05 -41.79 -11.84
N SER A 631 -34.41 -42.94 -11.99
CA SER A 631 -34.09 -43.54 -13.28
C SER A 631 -35.08 -44.67 -13.55
N ILE A 632 -35.83 -44.56 -14.64
CA ILE A 632 -36.79 -45.58 -15.06
C ILE A 632 -36.32 -46.19 -16.38
N LYS A 633 -36.16 -47.50 -16.40
CA LYS A 633 -35.82 -48.26 -17.61
C LYS A 633 -37.11 -48.85 -18.20
N PRO A 634 -37.45 -48.58 -19.48
CA PRO A 634 -38.58 -49.19 -20.15
C PRO A 634 -38.45 -50.72 -20.29
N GLU A 635 -39.58 -51.39 -20.40
CA GLU A 635 -39.67 -52.78 -20.83
C GLU A 635 -39.39 -52.91 -22.34
N THR A 636 -38.50 -53.83 -22.75
CA THR A 636 -38.14 -54.03 -24.17
C THR A 636 -38.68 -55.33 -24.74
N CYS A 637 -39.27 -55.25 -25.94
CA CYS A 637 -39.88 -56.37 -26.67
C CYS A 637 -40.77 -57.29 -25.78
N SER A 638 -41.50 -56.70 -24.79
CA SER A 638 -42.42 -57.40 -23.88
C SER A 638 -41.81 -58.48 -22.95
N ASN A 639 -40.61 -58.24 -22.41
CA ASN A 639 -39.86 -59.22 -21.60
C ASN A 639 -39.83 -58.92 -20.08
N SER A 640 -40.68 -58.03 -19.54
CA SER A 640 -40.70 -57.65 -18.12
C SER A 640 -39.31 -57.28 -17.54
N ASN A 641 -38.50 -56.56 -18.30
CA ASN A 641 -37.11 -56.24 -17.95
C ASN A 641 -36.89 -54.75 -17.63
N GLY A 642 -37.97 -54.03 -17.31
CA GLY A 642 -37.93 -52.65 -16.82
C GLY A 642 -37.45 -52.55 -15.38
N SER A 643 -37.15 -51.34 -14.93
CA SER A 643 -36.67 -51.08 -13.56
C SER A 643 -36.98 -49.66 -13.11
N ILE A 644 -37.12 -49.45 -11.80
CA ILE A 644 -37.18 -48.15 -11.15
C ILE A 644 -36.02 -48.06 -10.17
N THR A 645 -35.12 -47.11 -10.38
CA THR A 645 -33.98 -46.86 -9.50
C THR A 645 -34.07 -45.47 -8.93
N ILE A 646 -34.24 -45.37 -7.62
CA ILE A 646 -34.20 -44.11 -6.88
C ILE A 646 -32.73 -43.67 -6.80
N GLY A 647 -32.43 -42.49 -7.36
CA GLY A 647 -31.09 -41.94 -7.37
C GLY A 647 -30.82 -41.06 -6.16
N VAL A 648 -31.66 -40.05 -5.96
CA VAL A 648 -31.45 -39.00 -4.95
C VAL A 648 -32.78 -38.59 -4.33
N TYR A 649 -32.79 -38.40 -3.01
CA TYR A 649 -33.89 -37.80 -2.26
C TYR A 649 -33.70 -36.29 -2.16
N GLU A 650 -34.79 -35.52 -2.16
CA GLU A 650 -34.72 -34.04 -2.08
C GLU A 650 -34.12 -33.54 -0.76
N ASN A 651 -34.39 -34.26 0.33
CA ASN A 651 -33.98 -33.87 1.68
C ASN A 651 -33.10 -34.97 2.31
N GLU A 652 -33.73 -35.84 3.09
CA GLU A 652 -33.11 -36.92 3.84
C GLU A 652 -33.48 -38.27 3.20
N LYS A 653 -32.53 -39.21 3.19
CA LYS A 653 -32.79 -40.58 2.78
C LYS A 653 -33.63 -41.27 3.87
N PRO A 654 -34.78 -41.86 3.53
CA PRO A 654 -35.54 -42.66 4.48
C PRO A 654 -34.81 -43.93 4.87
N ASP A 655 -35.15 -44.48 6.04
CA ASP A 655 -34.55 -45.70 6.57
C ASP A 655 -35.33 -46.97 6.15
N PHE A 656 -36.62 -46.83 5.87
CA PHE A 656 -37.53 -47.94 5.53
C PHE A 656 -38.38 -47.63 4.30
N PHE A 657 -38.62 -48.64 3.44
CA PHE A 657 -39.32 -48.52 2.15
C PHE A 657 -40.38 -49.60 1.97
N GLU A 658 -41.49 -49.24 1.32
CA GLU A 658 -42.54 -50.17 0.89
C GLU A 658 -43.05 -49.79 -0.51
N TRP A 659 -42.98 -50.73 -1.45
CA TRP A 659 -43.44 -50.57 -2.83
C TRP A 659 -44.73 -51.33 -3.09
N PHE A 660 -45.71 -50.67 -3.70
CA PHE A 660 -46.98 -51.27 -4.09
C PHE A 660 -47.18 -51.22 -5.61
N ASP A 661 -47.78 -52.28 -6.16
CA ASP A 661 -48.26 -52.25 -7.55
C ASP A 661 -49.57 -51.46 -7.70
N ALA A 662 -50.03 -51.28 -8.94
CA ALA A 662 -51.28 -50.56 -9.25
C ALA A 662 -52.54 -51.22 -8.65
N THR A 663 -52.48 -52.45 -8.16
CA THR A 663 -53.59 -53.15 -7.49
C THR A 663 -53.52 -53.05 -5.96
N GLY A 664 -52.48 -52.39 -5.42
CA GLY A 664 -52.28 -52.17 -4.00
C GLY A 664 -51.59 -53.32 -3.27
N ASN A 665 -50.96 -54.26 -3.99
CA ASN A 665 -50.19 -55.33 -3.35
C ASN A 665 -48.77 -54.85 -3.05
N LEU A 666 -48.25 -55.17 -1.85
CA LEU A 666 -46.84 -54.96 -1.51
C LEU A 666 -45.96 -55.90 -2.35
N ILE A 667 -45.07 -55.33 -3.15
CA ILE A 667 -44.20 -56.07 -4.08
C ILE A 667 -42.73 -56.06 -3.67
N SER A 668 -42.29 -55.10 -2.84
CA SER A 668 -40.92 -55.05 -2.32
C SER A 668 -40.80 -54.10 -1.13
N THR A 669 -39.76 -54.31 -0.31
CA THR A 669 -39.28 -53.38 0.72
C THR A 669 -37.88 -52.85 0.41
N ASP A 670 -37.34 -53.16 -0.77
CA ASP A 670 -36.06 -52.63 -1.23
C ASP A 670 -36.22 -51.18 -1.73
N GLU A 671 -35.13 -50.42 -1.71
CA GLU A 671 -35.11 -49.05 -2.23
C GLU A 671 -35.39 -48.98 -3.74
N ASN A 672 -34.95 -49.99 -4.50
CA ASN A 672 -35.02 -50.04 -5.96
C ASN A 672 -35.76 -51.29 -6.46
N LEU A 673 -36.45 -51.18 -7.60
CA LEU A 673 -37.19 -52.26 -8.23
C LEU A 673 -36.57 -52.66 -9.59
N ASN A 674 -36.51 -53.97 -9.87
CA ASN A 674 -36.01 -54.54 -11.12
C ASN A 674 -36.97 -55.61 -11.66
N ASN A 675 -36.82 -55.97 -12.95
CA ASN A 675 -37.63 -56.99 -13.65
C ASN A 675 -39.13 -56.64 -13.66
N LEU A 676 -39.43 -55.39 -13.96
CA LEU A 676 -40.78 -54.87 -14.01
C LEU A 676 -41.37 -54.98 -15.42
N SER A 677 -42.64 -55.35 -15.49
CA SER A 677 -43.49 -55.09 -16.65
C SER A 677 -43.87 -53.61 -16.70
N ALA A 678 -44.32 -53.14 -17.86
CA ALA A 678 -44.88 -51.81 -17.98
C ALA A 678 -46.10 -51.62 -17.03
N GLY A 679 -46.12 -50.54 -16.24
CA GLY A 679 -47.12 -50.31 -15.19
C GLY A 679 -46.73 -49.23 -14.19
N ILE A 680 -47.63 -48.92 -13.25
CA ILE A 680 -47.44 -47.89 -12.20
C ILE A 680 -47.15 -48.53 -10.84
N TYR A 681 -46.18 -47.97 -10.11
CA TYR A 681 -45.71 -48.45 -8.81
C TYR A 681 -45.63 -47.30 -7.79
N SER A 682 -46.14 -47.52 -6.57
CA SER A 682 -46.18 -46.51 -5.49
C SER A 682 -45.14 -46.79 -4.41
N LEU A 683 -44.37 -45.79 -3.99
CA LEU A 683 -43.41 -45.88 -2.88
C LEU A 683 -43.90 -45.16 -1.62
N PHE A 684 -43.84 -45.83 -0.48
CA PHE A 684 -43.98 -45.26 0.87
C PHE A 684 -42.65 -45.38 1.63
N ALA A 685 -42.35 -44.39 2.47
CA ALA A 685 -41.11 -44.40 3.24
C ALA A 685 -41.25 -43.82 4.64
N LYS A 686 -40.36 -44.25 5.54
CA LYS A 686 -40.31 -43.89 6.96
C LYS A 686 -38.86 -43.76 7.42
N GLY A 687 -38.57 -42.84 8.35
CA GLY A 687 -37.26 -42.75 9.02
C GLY A 687 -37.28 -43.12 10.50
N GLU A 688 -36.10 -43.23 11.10
CA GLU A 688 -35.90 -43.58 12.52
C GLU A 688 -36.54 -42.56 13.49
N ASN A 689 -36.64 -41.30 13.07
CA ASN A 689 -37.29 -40.21 13.83
C ASN A 689 -38.85 -40.34 13.88
N GLY A 690 -39.42 -41.41 13.32
CA GLY A 690 -40.84 -41.73 13.40
C GLY A 690 -41.71 -41.09 12.31
N CYS A 691 -41.16 -40.20 11.49
CA CYS A 691 -41.87 -39.58 10.37
C CYS A 691 -42.10 -40.60 9.23
N ALA A 692 -43.28 -40.61 8.61
CA ALA A 692 -43.62 -41.47 7.49
C ALA A 692 -44.56 -40.78 6.48
N ASN A 693 -44.36 -41.01 5.17
CA ASN A 693 -45.25 -40.51 4.12
C ASN A 693 -45.14 -41.32 2.82
N LYS A 694 -46.11 -41.12 1.91
CA LYS A 694 -46.01 -41.56 0.51
C LYS A 694 -44.98 -40.71 -0.22
N VAL A 695 -44.02 -41.34 -0.89
CA VAL A 695 -42.92 -40.69 -1.61
C VAL A 695 -43.30 -40.35 -3.05
N GLY A 696 -43.99 -41.23 -3.76
CA GLY A 696 -44.41 -40.98 -5.14
C GLY A 696 -45.02 -42.19 -5.86
N ASP A 697 -45.48 -41.95 -7.08
CA ASP A 697 -45.95 -42.95 -8.04
C ASP A 697 -45.06 -42.91 -9.28
N PHE A 698 -44.65 -44.06 -9.79
CA PHE A 698 -43.65 -44.18 -10.86
C PHE A 698 -44.13 -45.13 -11.96
N GLU A 699 -44.07 -44.70 -13.22
CA GLU A 699 -44.55 -45.45 -14.38
C GLU A 699 -43.39 -46.05 -15.17
N VAL A 700 -43.38 -47.37 -15.36
CA VAL A 700 -42.48 -48.09 -16.27
C VAL A 700 -43.15 -48.17 -17.66
N PRO A 701 -42.58 -47.56 -18.72
CA PRO A 701 -43.17 -47.62 -20.06
C PRO A 701 -42.68 -48.82 -20.89
N ILE A 702 -43.32 -49.08 -22.04
CA ILE A 702 -42.88 -50.06 -23.05
C ILE A 702 -42.08 -49.37 -24.18
N ALA A 703 -41.00 -50.00 -24.67
CA ALA A 703 -40.16 -49.45 -25.74
C ALA A 703 -40.84 -49.44 -27.12
N VAL A 704 -40.62 -48.37 -27.91
CA VAL A 704 -41.24 -48.16 -29.25
C VAL A 704 -40.39 -48.79 -30.37
N LEU A 705 -41.03 -49.46 -31.33
CA LEU A 705 -40.39 -50.07 -32.51
C LEU A 705 -40.08 -49.03 -33.62
N PRO A 706 -39.04 -49.24 -34.46
CA PRO A 706 -38.70 -48.32 -35.55
C PRO A 706 -39.71 -48.33 -36.71
N VAL A 707 -39.95 -47.17 -37.33
CA VAL A 707 -40.84 -46.99 -38.49
C VAL A 707 -40.02 -46.69 -39.75
N ILE A 708 -40.36 -47.35 -40.87
CA ILE A 708 -39.66 -47.16 -42.16
C ILE A 708 -40.39 -46.10 -43.00
N ASP A 709 -39.66 -45.08 -43.44
CA ASP A 709 -40.17 -44.01 -44.30
C ASP A 709 -39.65 -44.15 -45.74
N TYR A 710 -40.59 -44.32 -46.67
CA TYR A 710 -40.35 -44.45 -48.11
C TYR A 710 -40.70 -43.18 -48.90
N SER A 711 -41.08 -42.08 -48.23
CA SER A 711 -41.62 -40.87 -48.87
C SER A 711 -40.70 -40.21 -49.90
N LYS A 712 -39.38 -40.41 -49.79
CA LYS A 712 -38.36 -39.89 -50.73
C LYS A 712 -37.69 -40.98 -51.56
N PHE A 713 -38.26 -42.18 -51.59
CA PHE A 713 -37.72 -43.31 -52.32
C PHE A 713 -37.52 -42.98 -53.81
N SER A 714 -36.33 -43.28 -54.31
CA SER A 714 -35.96 -43.11 -55.72
C SER A 714 -35.06 -44.25 -56.17
N GLN A 715 -35.21 -44.64 -57.44
CA GLN A 715 -34.44 -45.71 -58.08
C GLN A 715 -33.79 -45.23 -59.37
N TYR A 716 -32.61 -45.76 -59.68
CA TYR A 716 -31.86 -45.45 -60.91
C TYR A 716 -31.29 -46.72 -61.53
N LEU A 717 -31.37 -46.83 -62.86
CA LEU A 717 -30.72 -47.88 -63.64
C LEU A 717 -29.57 -47.28 -64.45
N SER A 718 -28.41 -47.95 -64.45
CA SER A 718 -27.27 -47.55 -65.27
C SER A 718 -27.59 -47.54 -66.76
N CYS A 719 -26.98 -46.64 -67.54
CA CYS A 719 -27.26 -46.48 -68.97
C CYS A 719 -26.91 -47.74 -69.81
N ASP A 720 -26.11 -48.68 -69.27
CA ASP A 720 -25.82 -49.99 -69.87
C ASP A 720 -26.76 -51.12 -69.39
N GLY A 721 -27.67 -50.82 -68.45
CA GLY A 721 -28.70 -51.71 -67.92
C GLY A 721 -28.25 -52.73 -66.87
N LYS A 722 -27.01 -52.66 -66.36
CA LYS A 722 -26.43 -53.73 -65.53
C LYS A 722 -26.54 -53.56 -64.02
N SER A 723 -26.84 -52.37 -63.51
CA SER A 723 -26.89 -52.09 -62.07
C SER A 723 -28.01 -51.14 -61.69
N VAL A 724 -28.65 -51.40 -60.54
CA VAL A 724 -29.65 -50.52 -59.92
C VAL A 724 -29.10 -49.86 -58.64
N SER A 725 -29.51 -48.61 -58.44
CA SER A 725 -29.27 -47.83 -57.23
C SER A 725 -30.61 -47.46 -56.58
N ILE A 726 -30.68 -47.49 -55.25
CA ILE A 726 -31.79 -46.96 -54.44
C ILE A 726 -31.29 -45.86 -53.52
N ALA A 727 -32.04 -44.77 -53.44
CA ALA A 727 -31.81 -43.68 -52.49
C ALA A 727 -33.13 -43.16 -51.87
N GLY A 728 -33.02 -42.53 -50.71
CA GLY A 728 -34.12 -41.78 -50.06
C GLY A 728 -34.96 -42.55 -49.04
N ILE A 729 -34.58 -43.77 -48.65
CA ILE A 729 -35.22 -44.46 -47.52
C ILE A 729 -34.63 -43.94 -46.21
N ALA A 730 -35.51 -43.65 -45.24
CA ALA A 730 -35.15 -43.18 -43.90
C ALA A 730 -35.84 -44.02 -42.81
N ILE A 731 -35.23 -44.08 -41.61
CA ILE A 731 -35.82 -44.76 -40.44
C ILE A 731 -36.19 -43.71 -39.39
N ASN A 732 -37.45 -43.72 -38.97
CA ASN A 732 -37.96 -42.88 -37.90
C ASN A 732 -38.12 -43.73 -36.64
N GLY A 733 -37.20 -43.56 -35.69
CA GLY A 733 -37.26 -44.21 -34.38
C GLY A 733 -36.06 -43.84 -33.50
N ASP A 734 -36.23 -43.88 -32.19
CA ASP A 734 -35.24 -43.36 -31.22
C ASP A 734 -34.27 -44.43 -30.68
N VAL A 735 -34.37 -45.67 -31.17
CA VAL A 735 -33.66 -46.86 -30.62
C VAL A 735 -32.53 -47.31 -31.57
N GLY A 736 -31.79 -46.38 -32.16
CA GLY A 736 -30.58 -46.70 -32.93
C GLY A 736 -29.38 -47.14 -32.05
N PRO A 737 -28.28 -47.65 -32.63
CA PRO A 737 -28.05 -47.85 -34.08
C PRO A 737 -28.89 -48.97 -34.69
N TYR A 738 -29.23 -48.81 -35.96
CA TYR A 738 -29.97 -49.81 -36.74
C TYR A 738 -29.03 -50.57 -37.66
N THR A 739 -29.32 -51.85 -37.88
CA THR A 739 -28.69 -52.69 -38.90
C THR A 739 -29.69 -52.99 -40.02
N TYR A 740 -29.20 -53.08 -41.25
CA TYR A 740 -30.02 -53.20 -42.45
C TYR A 740 -29.61 -54.41 -43.27
N GLU A 741 -30.58 -55.16 -43.76
CA GLU A 741 -30.37 -56.26 -44.69
C GLU A 741 -31.37 -56.13 -45.84
N TRP A 742 -30.89 -55.91 -47.06
CA TRP A 742 -31.67 -56.08 -48.27
C TRP A 742 -31.57 -57.53 -48.73
N LEU A 743 -32.68 -58.24 -48.68
CA LEU A 743 -32.77 -59.66 -48.98
C LEU A 743 -33.30 -59.85 -50.41
N THR A 744 -32.63 -60.70 -51.18
CA THR A 744 -33.16 -61.24 -52.44
C THR A 744 -34.36 -62.15 -52.18
N ASP A 745 -35.13 -62.46 -53.21
CA ASP A 745 -36.24 -63.43 -53.13
C ASP A 745 -35.79 -64.83 -52.63
N ALA A 746 -34.53 -65.21 -52.85
CA ALA A 746 -33.93 -66.43 -52.31
C ALA A 746 -33.47 -66.33 -50.84
N GLY A 747 -33.71 -65.18 -50.17
CA GLY A 747 -33.32 -64.93 -48.79
C GLY A 747 -31.85 -64.53 -48.57
N ASN A 748 -31.04 -64.44 -49.64
CA ASN A 748 -29.64 -64.01 -49.54
C ASN A 748 -29.54 -62.48 -49.42
N VAL A 749 -28.55 -61.99 -48.65
CA VAL A 749 -28.29 -60.55 -48.50
C VAL A 749 -27.66 -59.97 -49.78
N ALA A 750 -28.38 -59.08 -50.45
CA ALA A 750 -27.90 -58.31 -51.60
C ALA A 750 -27.14 -57.04 -51.18
N SER A 751 -27.49 -56.43 -50.05
CA SER A 751 -26.84 -55.23 -49.51
C SER A 751 -27.09 -55.07 -48.01
N ASN A 752 -26.11 -54.54 -47.28
CA ASN A 752 -26.24 -54.16 -45.86
C ASN A 752 -26.39 -52.64 -45.65
N SER A 753 -26.60 -51.89 -46.74
CA SER A 753 -26.77 -50.43 -46.68
C SER A 753 -28.23 -50.07 -46.91
N LEU A 754 -28.78 -49.16 -46.09
CA LEU A 754 -30.17 -48.69 -46.21
C LEU A 754 -30.47 -48.16 -47.61
N ASN A 755 -29.53 -47.40 -48.18
CA ASN A 755 -29.51 -46.92 -49.56
C ASN A 755 -28.25 -47.44 -50.24
N PHE A 756 -28.33 -47.88 -51.50
CA PHE A 756 -27.22 -48.53 -52.21
C PHE A 756 -27.08 -48.03 -53.66
N SER A 757 -25.87 -48.08 -54.22
CA SER A 757 -25.56 -47.47 -55.52
C SER A 757 -25.34 -48.45 -56.67
N SER A 758 -25.08 -49.73 -56.40
CA SER A 758 -24.85 -50.69 -57.48
C SER A 758 -25.14 -52.11 -57.02
N VAL A 759 -26.36 -52.57 -57.26
CA VAL A 759 -26.80 -53.95 -57.03
C VAL A 759 -27.31 -54.52 -58.35
N THR A 760 -27.12 -55.82 -58.57
CA THR A 760 -27.68 -56.50 -59.75
C THR A 760 -29.21 -56.40 -59.73
N PRO A 761 -29.86 -55.96 -60.82
CA PRO A 761 -31.32 -55.87 -60.87
C PRO A 761 -32.00 -57.21 -60.54
N GLY A 762 -33.00 -57.18 -59.65
CA GLY A 762 -33.75 -58.33 -59.14
C GLY A 762 -34.86 -57.92 -58.17
N ILE A 763 -35.45 -58.86 -57.43
CA ILE A 763 -36.46 -58.58 -56.37
C ILE A 763 -35.78 -58.46 -55.00
N LEU A 764 -36.01 -57.35 -54.28
CA LEU A 764 -35.34 -57.02 -53.02
C LEU A 764 -36.29 -56.54 -51.90
N THR A 765 -36.11 -57.02 -50.66
CA THR A 765 -36.89 -56.65 -49.44
C THR A 765 -35.99 -56.15 -48.30
N LEU A 766 -36.36 -55.08 -47.59
CA LEU A 766 -35.57 -54.53 -46.47
C LEU A 766 -35.96 -55.15 -45.11
N LYS A 767 -34.98 -55.58 -44.32
CA LYS A 767 -35.11 -55.95 -42.90
C LYS A 767 -34.25 -55.02 -42.03
N ILE A 768 -34.77 -54.63 -40.86
CA ILE A 768 -34.14 -53.71 -39.93
C ILE A 768 -34.13 -54.29 -38.52
N THR A 769 -33.01 -54.14 -37.82
CA THR A 769 -32.88 -54.52 -36.40
C THR A 769 -32.33 -53.35 -35.60
N ASP A 770 -32.94 -53.06 -34.45
CA ASP A 770 -32.50 -52.00 -33.52
C ASP A 770 -31.41 -52.47 -32.55
N LYS A 771 -30.88 -51.57 -31.71
CA LYS A 771 -29.81 -51.92 -30.74
C LYS A 771 -30.21 -52.91 -29.66
N ASN A 772 -31.51 -53.03 -29.39
CA ASN A 772 -32.07 -53.93 -28.38
C ASN A 772 -32.43 -55.30 -28.98
N GLY A 773 -32.23 -55.47 -30.30
CA GLY A 773 -32.54 -56.70 -31.03
C GLY A 773 -33.98 -56.81 -31.49
N CYS A 774 -34.82 -55.78 -31.34
CA CYS A 774 -36.18 -55.83 -31.90
C CYS A 774 -36.12 -55.61 -33.43
N THR A 775 -36.86 -56.40 -34.22
CA THR A 775 -36.77 -56.43 -35.69
C THR A 775 -38.04 -55.97 -36.40
N VAL A 776 -37.91 -55.26 -37.53
CA VAL A 776 -39.00 -54.81 -38.41
C VAL A 776 -38.70 -55.16 -39.88
N ILE A 777 -39.72 -55.61 -40.63
CA ILE A 777 -39.63 -55.96 -42.06
C ILE A 777 -40.35 -54.90 -42.91
N GLY A 778 -39.70 -54.45 -43.99
CA GLY A 778 -40.18 -53.42 -44.92
C GLY A 778 -40.77 -53.92 -46.23
N ASN A 779 -40.84 -53.03 -47.22
CA ASN A 779 -41.43 -53.27 -48.55
C ASN A 779 -40.50 -54.07 -49.47
N THR A 780 -41.07 -54.64 -50.55
CA THR A 780 -40.37 -55.41 -51.59
C THR A 780 -40.42 -54.68 -52.95
N PHE A 781 -39.32 -54.65 -53.72
CA PHE A 781 -39.16 -53.94 -55.00
C PHE A 781 -38.63 -54.86 -56.14
N ASP A 782 -39.08 -54.69 -57.39
CA ASP A 782 -38.64 -55.44 -58.59
C ASP A 782 -38.01 -54.53 -59.66
N PHE A 783 -36.75 -54.84 -60.06
CA PHE A 783 -35.96 -54.03 -61.00
C PHE A 783 -35.72 -54.68 -62.37
N THR A 784 -36.32 -55.84 -62.67
CA THR A 784 -35.99 -56.64 -63.86
C THR A 784 -36.40 -56.02 -65.21
N SER A 785 -37.47 -55.23 -65.25
CA SER A 785 -38.05 -54.67 -66.48
C SER A 785 -37.31 -53.44 -67.05
N LEU A 786 -36.54 -52.71 -66.24
CA LEU A 786 -35.87 -51.48 -66.68
C LEU A 786 -34.68 -51.74 -67.63
N ALA A 787 -34.03 -52.90 -67.55
CA ALA A 787 -32.76 -53.16 -68.25
C ALA A 787 -32.85 -53.28 -69.78
N ALA A 788 -34.05 -53.44 -70.36
CA ALA A 788 -34.24 -53.81 -71.77
C ALA A 788 -34.21 -52.64 -72.79
N THR A 789 -34.05 -51.37 -72.37
CA THR A 789 -34.32 -50.17 -73.20
C THR A 789 -33.07 -49.33 -73.61
N ALA A 790 -31.85 -49.87 -73.48
CA ALA A 790 -30.58 -49.11 -73.66
C ALA A 790 -30.08 -48.89 -75.12
N LEU A 791 -29.35 -47.79 -75.36
CA LEU A 791 -28.77 -47.33 -76.65
C LEU A 791 -27.58 -48.17 -77.15
N LYS A 792 -27.50 -48.48 -78.46
CA LYS A 792 -26.43 -49.29 -79.08
C LYS A 792 -25.76 -48.59 -80.27
N VAL A 793 -24.48 -48.23 -80.15
CA VAL A 793 -23.73 -47.43 -81.16
C VAL A 793 -22.66 -48.29 -81.89
N PRO A 794 -22.79 -48.55 -83.20
CA PRO A 794 -21.77 -49.25 -83.99
C PRO A 794 -20.52 -48.39 -84.26
N ASN A 795 -19.38 -49.02 -84.53
CA ASN A 795 -18.09 -48.36 -84.72
C ASN A 795 -17.54 -48.38 -86.17
N SER A 796 -18.28 -48.91 -87.14
CA SER A 796 -17.88 -48.94 -88.56
C SER A 796 -19.08 -49.03 -89.51
N PHE A 797 -18.91 -48.57 -90.75
CA PHE A 797 -19.87 -48.73 -91.86
C PHE A 797 -19.17 -48.61 -93.24
N SER A 798 -19.80 -49.09 -94.31
CA SER A 798 -19.19 -49.33 -95.64
C SER A 798 -19.92 -48.64 -96.80
N PRO A 799 -19.73 -47.33 -97.05
CA PRO A 799 -20.42 -46.62 -98.14
C PRO A 799 -19.77 -46.91 -99.52
N ASN A 800 -20.10 -48.06 -100.11
CA ASN A 800 -19.64 -48.55 -101.43
C ASN A 800 -20.79 -48.71 -102.46
N ASP A 801 -22.02 -48.33 -102.09
CA ASP A 801 -23.24 -48.35 -102.91
C ASP A 801 -23.79 -49.78 -103.19
N ASP A 802 -23.50 -50.75 -102.31
CA ASP A 802 -24.02 -52.13 -102.37
C ASP A 802 -25.34 -52.38 -101.59
N GLN A 803 -25.88 -51.33 -100.95
CA GLN A 803 -27.04 -51.25 -100.06
C GLN A 803 -26.87 -51.85 -98.66
N VAL A 804 -25.68 -52.31 -98.29
CA VAL A 804 -25.42 -52.93 -96.97
C VAL A 804 -24.47 -52.05 -96.16
N ASN A 805 -24.96 -51.56 -95.01
CA ASN A 805 -24.20 -50.65 -94.14
C ASN A 805 -23.63 -49.43 -94.89
N ASP A 806 -24.27 -48.98 -95.97
CA ASP A 806 -23.89 -47.76 -96.68
C ASP A 806 -24.07 -46.49 -95.83
N GLN A 807 -24.81 -46.61 -94.73
CA GLN A 807 -25.02 -45.54 -93.77
C GLN A 807 -24.76 -46.02 -92.35
N TRP A 808 -24.27 -45.14 -91.49
CA TRP A 808 -24.08 -45.43 -90.07
C TRP A 808 -25.44 -45.43 -89.34
N GLN A 809 -25.94 -46.59 -88.89
CA GLN A 809 -27.23 -46.75 -88.19
C GLN A 809 -27.03 -46.99 -86.68
N ILE A 810 -27.88 -46.43 -85.81
CA ILE A 810 -27.73 -46.51 -84.33
C ILE A 810 -29.08 -46.88 -83.68
N ASN A 811 -29.17 -48.06 -83.02
CA ASN A 811 -30.41 -48.56 -82.41
C ASN A 811 -30.64 -47.96 -81.01
N GLY A 812 -31.88 -47.54 -80.73
CA GLY A 812 -32.25 -46.82 -79.51
C GLY A 812 -31.95 -45.32 -79.59
N ALA A 813 -31.41 -44.84 -80.72
CA ALA A 813 -31.17 -43.40 -80.94
C ALA A 813 -32.49 -42.64 -81.06
N GLU A 814 -33.56 -43.30 -81.50
CA GLU A 814 -34.92 -42.79 -81.55
C GLU A 814 -35.47 -42.34 -80.19
N ASN A 815 -34.98 -42.92 -79.09
CA ASN A 815 -35.33 -42.50 -77.73
C ASN A 815 -34.69 -41.14 -77.34
N TYR A 816 -33.83 -40.59 -78.20
CA TYR A 816 -33.11 -39.34 -77.98
C TYR A 816 -33.27 -38.37 -79.18
N PRO A 817 -34.50 -37.87 -79.45
CA PRO A 817 -34.77 -37.02 -80.62
C PRO A 817 -34.04 -35.68 -80.59
N ASN A 818 -33.59 -35.24 -79.41
CA ASN A 818 -32.85 -34.00 -79.20
C ASN A 818 -31.32 -34.16 -79.18
N ALA A 819 -30.81 -35.39 -79.33
CA ALA A 819 -29.38 -35.66 -79.24
C ALA A 819 -28.62 -35.06 -80.42
N ASP A 820 -27.40 -34.57 -80.18
CA ASP A 820 -26.52 -34.06 -81.23
C ASP A 820 -25.55 -35.16 -81.67
N PHE A 821 -25.58 -35.51 -82.96
CA PHE A 821 -24.68 -36.49 -83.57
C PHE A 821 -23.69 -35.76 -84.46
N THR A 822 -22.41 -35.79 -84.11
CA THR A 822 -21.37 -35.10 -84.86
C THR A 822 -20.25 -36.05 -85.20
N ILE A 823 -19.75 -36.00 -86.44
CA ILE A 823 -18.61 -36.79 -86.90
C ILE A 823 -17.52 -35.85 -87.42
N PHE A 824 -16.30 -36.13 -86.99
CA PHE A 824 -15.10 -35.37 -87.29
C PHE A 824 -14.14 -36.21 -88.13
N ALA A 825 -13.55 -35.58 -89.16
CA ALA A 825 -12.40 -36.12 -89.86
C ALA A 825 -11.16 -36.12 -88.95
N ARG A 826 -10.13 -36.88 -89.34
CA ARG A 826 -8.88 -37.02 -88.58
C ARG A 826 -8.19 -35.68 -88.25
N ASN A 827 -8.34 -34.66 -89.10
CA ASN A 827 -7.78 -33.33 -88.89
C ASN A 827 -8.66 -32.42 -88.00
N GLY A 828 -9.74 -32.95 -87.42
CA GLY A 828 -10.66 -32.21 -86.55
C GLY A 828 -11.78 -31.47 -87.29
N ASN A 829 -11.80 -31.49 -88.62
CA ASN A 829 -12.88 -30.86 -89.37
C ASN A 829 -14.18 -31.64 -89.22
N LYS A 830 -15.28 -30.94 -88.90
CA LYS A 830 -16.62 -31.55 -88.90
C LYS A 830 -16.99 -31.95 -90.32
N VAL A 831 -17.30 -33.23 -90.50
CA VAL A 831 -17.75 -33.79 -91.78
C VAL A 831 -19.22 -34.19 -91.78
N PHE A 832 -19.82 -34.35 -90.60
CA PHE A 832 -21.25 -34.58 -90.44
C PHE A 832 -21.73 -33.95 -89.13
N GLN A 833 -22.93 -33.39 -89.17
CA GLN A 833 -23.62 -32.92 -87.99
C GLN A 833 -25.13 -33.10 -88.20
N SER A 834 -25.79 -33.70 -87.21
CA SER A 834 -27.24 -33.83 -87.16
C SER A 834 -27.75 -33.59 -85.75
N LYS A 835 -28.90 -32.93 -85.64
CA LYS A 835 -29.69 -32.85 -84.41
C LYS A 835 -30.84 -33.84 -84.53
N GLY A 836 -30.92 -34.77 -83.59
CA GLY A 836 -31.58 -36.07 -83.79
C GLY A 836 -30.83 -36.92 -84.83
N TYR A 837 -31.22 -38.18 -84.96
CA TYR A 837 -30.61 -39.12 -85.92
C TYR A 837 -31.57 -39.58 -87.00
N THR A 838 -32.32 -38.64 -87.56
CA THR A 838 -33.36 -38.94 -88.58
C THR A 838 -32.79 -39.21 -89.96
N LYS A 839 -31.59 -38.70 -90.26
CA LYS A 839 -30.82 -39.03 -91.45
C LYS A 839 -29.45 -39.57 -91.04
N PRO A 840 -29.22 -40.88 -91.19
CA PRO A 840 -27.92 -41.50 -90.99
C PRO A 840 -26.81 -40.84 -91.81
N PHE A 841 -25.57 -40.92 -91.33
CA PHE A 841 -24.43 -40.44 -92.08
C PHE A 841 -24.06 -41.41 -93.20
N ASP A 842 -23.93 -40.91 -94.43
CA ASP A 842 -23.69 -41.67 -95.67
C ASP A 842 -22.23 -41.64 -96.14
N GLY A 843 -21.32 -41.05 -95.35
CA GLY A 843 -19.90 -41.00 -95.68
C GLY A 843 -19.51 -39.96 -96.75
N LYS A 844 -20.39 -39.00 -97.08
CA LYS A 844 -20.08 -37.88 -98.01
C LYS A 844 -19.92 -36.55 -97.28
N PHE A 845 -19.08 -35.66 -97.81
CA PHE A 845 -18.93 -34.27 -97.35
C PHE A 845 -18.91 -33.31 -98.54
N ASN A 846 -19.76 -32.27 -98.51
CA ASN A 846 -19.99 -31.35 -99.63
C ASN A 846 -20.24 -32.06 -100.98
N GLY A 847 -21.00 -33.15 -100.94
CA GLY A 847 -21.36 -33.96 -102.11
C GLY A 847 -20.25 -34.89 -102.63
N LYS A 848 -19.06 -34.89 -102.02
CA LYS A 848 -17.95 -35.77 -102.40
C LYS A 848 -17.75 -36.90 -101.39
N LEU A 849 -17.39 -38.08 -101.87
CA LEU A 849 -17.03 -39.21 -101.02
C LEU A 849 -15.83 -38.86 -100.14
N LEU A 850 -15.97 -39.07 -98.85
CA LEU A 850 -14.85 -38.94 -97.92
C LEU A 850 -13.90 -40.14 -98.08
N PRO A 851 -12.58 -39.97 -97.93
CA PRO A 851 -11.64 -41.09 -98.02
C PRO A 851 -11.93 -42.21 -97.01
N THR A 852 -11.60 -43.44 -97.38
CA THR A 852 -11.55 -44.58 -96.44
C THR A 852 -10.61 -44.26 -95.29
N GLY A 853 -11.05 -44.50 -94.05
CA GLY A 853 -10.26 -44.17 -92.87
C GLY A 853 -11.09 -44.04 -91.59
N VAL A 854 -10.41 -43.71 -90.49
CA VAL A 854 -11.02 -43.53 -89.17
C VAL A 854 -11.49 -42.09 -88.98
N TYR A 855 -12.73 -41.98 -88.55
CA TYR A 855 -13.43 -40.78 -88.12
C TYR A 855 -13.78 -40.90 -86.64
N TYR A 856 -14.18 -39.80 -86.02
CA TYR A 856 -14.54 -39.79 -84.60
C TYR A 856 -15.95 -39.25 -84.44
N TYR A 857 -16.78 -39.95 -83.66
CA TYR A 857 -18.11 -39.47 -83.32
C TYR A 857 -18.17 -38.91 -81.91
N VAL A 858 -19.00 -37.89 -81.76
CA VAL A 858 -19.49 -37.40 -80.46
C VAL A 858 -21.01 -37.39 -80.55
N ILE A 859 -21.66 -38.17 -79.69
CA ILE A 859 -23.11 -38.21 -79.52
C ILE A 859 -23.41 -37.58 -78.16
N ASP A 860 -23.97 -36.37 -78.17
CA ASP A 860 -24.45 -35.74 -76.95
C ASP A 860 -25.93 -36.07 -76.78
N LEU A 861 -26.26 -36.99 -75.87
CA LEU A 861 -27.64 -37.46 -75.67
C LEU A 861 -28.56 -36.40 -75.05
N LYS A 862 -28.01 -35.26 -74.58
CA LYS A 862 -28.73 -34.22 -73.84
C LYS A 862 -29.55 -34.79 -72.66
N SER A 863 -29.05 -35.87 -72.07
CA SER A 863 -29.63 -36.56 -70.91
C SER A 863 -28.55 -36.79 -69.85
N ALA A 864 -28.93 -37.30 -68.69
CA ALA A 864 -28.00 -37.64 -67.61
C ALA A 864 -26.90 -38.65 -68.04
N CYS A 865 -27.09 -39.39 -69.15
CA CYS A 865 -26.06 -40.27 -69.70
C CYS A 865 -24.90 -39.53 -70.39
N GLY A 866 -25.00 -38.21 -70.60
CA GLY A 866 -23.90 -37.37 -71.08
C GLY A 866 -23.49 -37.62 -72.54
N LYS A 867 -22.22 -37.27 -72.84
CA LYS A 867 -21.64 -37.40 -74.18
C LYS A 867 -21.00 -38.78 -74.35
N LEU A 868 -21.48 -39.53 -75.34
CA LEU A 868 -20.83 -40.74 -75.80
C LEU A 868 -19.84 -40.39 -76.91
N THR A 869 -18.64 -40.94 -76.84
CA THR A 869 -17.60 -40.70 -77.86
C THR A 869 -16.98 -42.01 -78.28
N GLY A 870 -16.49 -42.06 -79.51
CA GLY A 870 -15.86 -43.26 -80.04
C GLY A 870 -15.31 -43.04 -81.44
N SER A 871 -14.69 -44.09 -81.98
CA SER A 871 -14.22 -44.11 -83.37
C SER A 871 -15.30 -44.68 -84.29
N LEU A 872 -15.37 -44.13 -85.49
CA LEU A 872 -16.20 -44.60 -86.59
C LEU A 872 -15.31 -44.83 -87.81
N THR A 873 -15.19 -46.06 -88.26
CA THR A 873 -14.35 -46.39 -89.43
C THR A 873 -15.21 -46.44 -90.69
N ILE A 874 -14.84 -45.63 -91.70
CA ILE A 874 -15.38 -45.74 -93.07
C ILE A 874 -14.49 -46.71 -93.84
N ILE A 875 -15.08 -47.78 -94.35
CA ILE A 875 -14.44 -48.76 -95.25
C ILE A 875 -15.14 -48.77 -96.61
N ARG A 876 -14.47 -49.16 -97.69
CA ARG A 876 -15.09 -49.34 -99.02
C ARG A 876 -14.54 -50.57 -99.71
#